data_AF-A0A8H9KT91-F1
#
_entry.id   AF-A0A8H9KT91-F1
#
_cell.length_a   1.000
_cell.length_b   1.000
_cell.length_c   1.000
_cell.angle_alpha   90.00
_cell.angle_beta   90.00
_cell.angle_gamma   90.00
#
_symmetry.space_group_name_H-M   'P 1'
#
loop_
_entity.id
_entity.type
_entity.pdbx_description
1 polymer ?
#
loop_
_entity_poly.entity_id
_entity_poly.type
_entity_poly.pdbx_seq_one_letter_code
_entity_poly.pdbx_strand_id
1 'polypeptide(L)'
;MSDAVPGSASGSVSGSASLRLAVVGPTHPYKGGVASHTTELCHELAEAGHDVTLVSWSHLYPSFLYPGEQAVPGGAPDVQPFPRTVRALSWARPDTWVRTGRRLRDMDAIIVVHVIPQGVPSNLAVLRAAGVGRTSSSGRGPRSIVIAHNVLPHETRPGDRQLMEALLRRVDSVVVHSDSQAKLAHELGAGHVRELDLPPHLPGGEPEKHVDFTGPVRLLALGIVRDYKGVDLLLDAMLDVPDVSLTVAGEMWGDSGRRVKELAADPRLAGRVEVHSGYVPADRIASLLARHDVLTLTYRSATASQNVLLARRHGLPVLATHVGTFGSQVRDGVDGLLIPPGDRDALVAALRRLADRSYAGELRSGVRPPDLSGPWAHYVGGIEALASAESDAFADSDDDSDGDEPVPADTVVQQAKDLVTAARLRRRHRLDLRPSDFPEWVRASDVLALDSDALDAQALAKDLGLPKCSDAVAAWAAVGAVAAVLRIRDDGRRGAVIVDESGTKSPFSRWVRALGFEPVELELTGRRTSVEVLDVDTASLDVIARIHPGGCGADDIDHAVGQASWALRSGGLLVVTLPIGEDDPEWAVSPADIRGVLARADDLGLVLVGDVDGDITERIRAAATSARELRATRPEGRRDGVTPAYGILRLTFRRR
;
A
#
# COMPACT_ATOMS: atom_id res chain seq x y z
N MET A 1 -1.32 65.71 -2.59
CA MET A 1 -2.39 65.89 -1.57
C MET A 1 -3.55 65.04 -2.04
N SER A 2 -4.07 64.04 -1.34
CA SER A 2 -3.81 63.45 -0.02
C SER A 2 -4.84 62.32 0.08
N ASP A 3 -4.38 61.08 0.35
CA ASP A 3 -4.87 60.16 1.40
C ASP A 3 -6.38 59.80 1.50
N ALA A 4 -6.85 58.61 1.92
CA ALA A 4 -6.32 57.33 2.40
C ALA A 4 -7.56 56.42 2.67
N VAL A 5 -7.56 55.10 2.33
CA VAL A 5 -7.56 53.90 3.24
C VAL A 5 -8.94 53.54 3.87
N PRO A 6 -9.32 52.27 4.26
CA PRO A 6 -8.59 50.99 4.41
C PRO A 6 -9.21 49.73 3.74
N GLY A 7 -8.44 48.63 3.79
CA GLY A 7 -8.75 47.32 3.19
C GLY A 7 -9.49 46.30 4.06
N SER A 8 -9.63 45.09 3.50
CA SER A 8 -10.09 43.88 4.18
C SER A 8 -9.26 42.70 3.70
N ALA A 9 -8.54 42.09 4.65
CA ALA A 9 -7.86 40.83 4.47
C ALA A 9 -8.89 39.71 4.23
N SER A 10 -8.77 39.02 3.09
CA SER A 10 -9.37 37.71 2.90
C SER A 10 -8.31 36.65 3.21
N GLY A 11 -8.42 36.04 4.39
CA GLY A 11 -7.62 34.88 4.77
C GLY A 11 -7.84 33.76 3.76
N SER A 12 -6.75 33.37 3.11
CA SER A 12 -6.68 32.20 2.24
C SER A 12 -6.88 30.94 3.08
N VAL A 13 -7.82 30.12 2.66
CA VAL A 13 -7.87 28.69 3.01
C VAL A 13 -6.52 28.08 2.60
N SER A 14 -5.74 27.59 3.58
CA SER A 14 -4.40 27.03 3.33
C SER A 14 -4.52 25.66 2.65
N GLY A 15 -4.24 25.63 1.35
CA GLY A 15 -3.99 24.41 0.59
C GLY A 15 -2.66 23.76 0.94
N SER A 16 -2.50 22.48 0.59
CA SER A 16 -1.23 21.76 0.70
C SER A 16 -0.08 22.60 0.12
N ALA A 17 1.02 22.71 0.85
CA ALA A 17 2.18 23.46 0.37
C ALA A 17 2.74 22.76 -0.87
N SER A 18 2.75 23.45 -2.01
CA SER A 18 3.36 22.97 -3.26
C SER A 18 4.86 22.68 -3.04
N LEU A 19 5.25 21.40 -3.12
CA LEU A 19 6.65 20.95 -3.03
C LEU A 19 7.41 21.17 -4.35
N ARG A 20 8.72 21.39 -4.26
CA ARG A 20 9.68 21.41 -5.37
C ARG A 20 10.41 20.07 -5.43
N LEU A 21 10.04 19.26 -6.41
CA LEU A 21 10.45 17.87 -6.50
C LEU A 21 11.39 17.64 -7.69
N ALA A 22 12.49 16.94 -7.45
CA ALA A 22 13.34 16.44 -8.53
C ALA A 22 13.21 14.92 -8.65
N VAL A 23 12.66 14.43 -9.76
CA VAL A 23 12.63 13.01 -10.08
C VAL A 23 13.84 12.67 -10.95
N VAL A 24 14.71 11.77 -10.50
CA VAL A 24 15.96 11.39 -11.16
C VAL A 24 15.85 9.96 -11.66
N GLY A 25 15.76 9.76 -12.97
CA GLY A 25 15.53 8.42 -13.53
C GLY A 25 15.60 8.37 -15.06
N PRO A 26 15.49 7.17 -15.66
CA PRO A 26 15.32 7.05 -17.10
C PRO A 26 13.94 7.56 -17.52
N THR A 27 13.86 8.19 -18.68
CA THR A 27 12.60 8.50 -19.39
C THR A 27 12.86 8.39 -20.89
N HIS A 28 11.84 8.57 -21.73
CA HIS A 28 12.01 8.66 -23.18
C HIS A 28 13.23 9.53 -23.54
N PRO A 29 14.14 9.09 -24.45
CA PRO A 29 13.97 8.00 -25.42
C PRO A 29 14.25 6.60 -24.89
N TYR A 30 14.64 6.42 -23.63
CA TYR A 30 14.89 5.08 -23.07
C TYR A 30 13.59 4.29 -22.94
N LYS A 31 13.65 3.00 -23.24
CA LYS A 31 12.49 2.11 -23.29
C LYS A 31 12.20 1.40 -21.96
N GLY A 32 10.98 0.88 -21.84
CA GLY A 32 10.59 -0.09 -20.82
C GLY A 32 9.83 0.52 -19.64
N GLY A 33 9.18 -0.35 -18.86
CA GLY A 33 8.22 0.05 -17.81
C GLY A 33 8.77 1.06 -16.81
N VAL A 34 10.04 0.96 -16.41
CA VAL A 34 10.65 1.92 -15.47
C VAL A 34 10.73 3.33 -16.06
N ALA A 35 11.00 3.47 -17.37
CA ALA A 35 11.02 4.77 -18.03
C ALA A 35 9.62 5.36 -18.17
N SER A 36 8.62 4.51 -18.44
CA SER A 36 7.20 4.90 -18.43
C SER A 36 6.76 5.35 -17.04
N HIS A 37 7.02 4.54 -16.00
CA HIS A 37 6.72 4.87 -14.60
C HIS A 37 7.33 6.20 -14.17
N THR A 38 8.62 6.43 -14.47
CA THR A 38 9.30 7.69 -14.11
C THR A 38 8.60 8.89 -14.75
N THR A 39 8.13 8.75 -15.99
CA THR A 39 7.47 9.82 -16.74
C THR A 39 6.08 10.09 -16.20
N GLU A 40 5.28 9.03 -15.98
CA GLU A 40 3.92 9.14 -15.42
C GLU A 40 3.95 9.69 -13.99
N LEU A 41 4.88 9.24 -13.14
CA LEU A 41 5.08 9.79 -11.80
C LEU A 41 5.28 11.32 -11.83
N CYS A 42 5.97 11.85 -12.84
CA CYS A 42 6.16 13.29 -12.96
C CYS A 42 4.88 14.03 -13.36
N HIS A 43 4.03 13.42 -14.20
CA HIS A 43 2.72 13.98 -14.53
C HIS A 43 1.82 13.96 -13.30
N GLU A 44 1.72 12.83 -12.60
CA GLU A 44 0.86 12.66 -11.42
C GLU A 44 1.26 13.62 -10.28
N LEU A 45 2.56 13.78 -10.00
CA LEU A 45 3.05 14.76 -9.02
C LEU A 45 2.77 16.21 -9.46
N ALA A 46 2.83 16.51 -10.77
CA ALA A 46 2.52 17.84 -11.27
C ALA A 46 1.03 18.14 -11.26
N GLU A 47 0.18 17.15 -11.54
CA GLU A 47 -1.28 17.22 -11.45
C GLU A 47 -1.75 17.38 -10.00
N ALA A 48 -1.05 16.77 -9.05
CA ALA A 48 -1.22 17.01 -7.61
C ALA A 48 -0.79 18.43 -7.16
N GLY A 49 -0.21 19.24 -8.05
CA GLY A 49 0.08 20.65 -7.80
C GLY A 49 1.53 20.97 -7.41
N HIS A 50 2.47 20.04 -7.60
CA HIS A 50 3.88 20.26 -7.25
C HIS A 50 4.73 20.86 -8.38
N ASP A 51 5.82 21.54 -8.01
CA ASP A 51 6.86 22.03 -8.92
C ASP A 51 7.86 20.90 -9.26
N VAL A 52 7.52 20.08 -10.27
CA VAL A 52 8.30 18.89 -10.64
C VAL A 52 9.33 19.18 -11.74
N THR A 53 10.55 18.70 -11.53
CA THR A 53 11.61 18.67 -12.55
C THR A 53 12.09 17.23 -12.76
N LEU A 54 11.95 16.72 -13.99
CA LEU A 54 12.46 15.39 -14.36
C LEU A 54 13.92 15.51 -14.82
N VAL A 55 14.84 14.90 -14.08
CA VAL A 55 16.26 14.84 -14.42
C VAL A 55 16.60 13.47 -14.99
N SER A 56 17.09 13.45 -16.23
CA SER A 56 17.40 12.22 -16.93
C SER A 56 18.76 12.24 -17.63
N TRP A 57 19.02 11.19 -18.38
CA TRP A 57 20.30 10.89 -18.98
C TRP A 57 20.36 11.38 -20.42
N SER A 58 21.47 12.03 -20.76
CA SER A 58 21.91 12.24 -22.14
C SER A 58 22.60 11.00 -22.71
N HIS A 59 23.19 10.18 -21.84
CA HIS A 59 23.82 8.90 -22.16
C HIS A 59 23.65 7.94 -20.97
N LEU A 60 22.75 6.96 -21.10
CA LEU A 60 22.38 6.00 -20.07
C LEU A 60 23.11 4.67 -20.29
N TYR A 61 24.01 4.32 -19.38
CA TYR A 61 24.87 3.13 -19.38
C TYR A 61 25.81 2.99 -20.60
N PRO A 62 27.03 2.48 -20.39
CA PRO A 62 27.82 1.90 -21.46
C PRO A 62 27.08 0.75 -22.16
N SER A 63 27.30 0.58 -23.47
CA SER A 63 26.63 -0.45 -24.28
C SER A 63 26.85 -1.88 -23.78
N PHE A 64 27.99 -2.20 -23.17
CA PHE A 64 28.25 -3.54 -22.65
C PHE A 64 27.37 -3.93 -21.44
N LEU A 65 26.76 -2.95 -20.74
CA LEU A 65 25.82 -3.22 -19.64
C LEU A 65 24.41 -3.54 -20.15
N TYR A 66 24.11 -3.25 -21.42
CA TYR A 66 22.80 -3.40 -22.02
C TYR A 66 22.93 -4.01 -23.43
N PRO A 67 22.77 -5.34 -23.58
CA PRO A 67 23.01 -6.04 -24.84
C PRO A 67 21.98 -5.77 -25.96
N GLY A 68 20.91 -5.00 -25.69
CA GLY A 68 19.89 -4.60 -26.67
C GLY A 68 19.93 -3.11 -27.06
N GLU A 69 18.97 -2.65 -27.86
CA GLU A 69 18.82 -1.22 -28.17
C GLU A 69 18.25 -0.47 -26.95
N GLN A 70 18.94 0.49 -26.36
CA GLN A 70 18.44 1.13 -25.12
C GLN A 70 17.27 2.09 -25.37
N ALA A 71 17.19 2.65 -26.57
CA ALA A 71 16.17 3.61 -26.95
C ALA A 71 14.98 2.91 -27.62
N VAL A 72 13.81 3.56 -27.57
CA VAL A 72 12.64 3.12 -28.34
C VAL A 72 12.95 3.22 -29.83
N PRO A 73 12.91 2.12 -30.59
CA PRO A 73 13.16 2.13 -32.02
C PRO A 73 12.16 3.02 -32.75
N GLY A 74 12.63 3.90 -33.64
CA GLY A 74 11.79 4.87 -34.35
C GLY A 74 11.41 6.12 -33.54
N GLY A 75 11.73 6.17 -32.24
CA GLY A 75 11.62 7.38 -31.43
C GLY A 75 10.20 7.77 -30.98
N ALA A 76 9.18 6.96 -31.27
CA ALA A 76 7.85 7.16 -30.69
C ALA A 76 7.88 6.85 -29.18
N PRO A 77 7.33 7.70 -28.30
CA PRO A 77 7.37 7.46 -26.88
C PRO A 77 6.30 6.44 -26.44
N ASP A 78 6.63 5.62 -25.42
CA ASP A 78 5.69 4.65 -24.82
C ASP A 78 4.52 5.31 -24.09
N VAL A 79 4.79 6.48 -23.51
CA VAL A 79 3.86 7.33 -22.75
C VAL A 79 4.14 8.80 -23.08
N GLN A 80 3.19 9.70 -22.81
CA GLN A 80 3.36 11.12 -23.11
C GLN A 80 4.60 11.70 -22.41
N PRO A 81 5.61 12.23 -23.15
CA PRO A 81 6.81 12.79 -22.53
C PRO A 81 6.50 13.95 -21.58
N PHE A 82 7.20 14.01 -20.46
CA PHE A 82 7.05 15.10 -19.50
C PHE A 82 7.77 16.38 -19.99
N PRO A 83 7.08 17.55 -20.11
CA PRO A 83 7.67 18.75 -20.70
C PRO A 83 8.92 19.28 -19.98
N ARG A 84 8.97 19.23 -18.65
CA ARG A 84 10.07 19.76 -17.83
C ARG A 84 11.20 18.74 -17.62
N THR A 85 11.64 18.11 -18.71
CA THR A 85 12.70 17.11 -18.70
C THR A 85 14.08 17.72 -18.98
N VAL A 86 15.02 17.53 -18.06
CA VAL A 86 16.42 17.98 -18.15
C VAL A 86 17.35 16.78 -18.31
N ARG A 87 18.00 16.64 -19.47
CA ARG A 87 18.95 15.54 -19.75
C ARG A 87 20.38 15.92 -19.32
N ALA A 88 20.60 16.07 -18.02
CA ALA A 88 21.89 16.55 -17.47
C ALA A 88 22.90 15.44 -17.15
N LEU A 89 22.44 14.20 -16.93
CA LEU A 89 23.31 13.10 -16.51
C LEU A 89 23.98 12.41 -17.70
N SER A 90 25.21 11.97 -17.54
CA SER A 90 25.94 11.21 -18.55
C SER A 90 26.85 10.19 -17.90
N TRP A 91 26.72 8.93 -18.30
CA TRP A 91 27.65 7.88 -17.89
C TRP A 91 29.07 8.10 -18.39
N ALA A 92 29.23 8.75 -19.54
CA ALA A 92 30.53 9.09 -20.11
C ALA A 92 31.22 10.26 -19.39
N ARG A 93 30.50 11.00 -18.55
CA ARG A 93 31.00 12.21 -17.88
C ARG A 93 30.58 12.26 -16.41
N PRO A 94 31.32 11.61 -15.49
CA PRO A 94 31.00 11.59 -14.07
C PRO A 94 30.93 12.98 -13.40
N ASP A 95 31.61 14.00 -13.95
CA ASP A 95 31.49 15.39 -13.48
C ASP A 95 30.05 15.91 -13.59
N THR A 96 29.26 15.37 -14.52
CA THR A 96 27.85 15.73 -14.68
C THR A 96 27.00 15.31 -13.49
N TRP A 97 27.34 14.23 -12.79
CA TRP A 97 26.58 13.76 -11.62
C TRP A 97 26.69 14.77 -10.48
N VAL A 98 27.91 15.24 -10.20
CA VAL A 98 28.19 16.24 -9.17
C VAL A 98 27.60 17.61 -9.55
N ARG A 99 27.75 18.04 -10.82
CA ARG A 99 27.18 19.30 -11.32
C ARG A 99 25.65 19.30 -11.20
N THR A 100 25.01 18.17 -11.51
CA THR A 100 23.57 17.98 -11.40
C THR A 100 23.13 18.04 -9.94
N GLY A 101 23.77 17.28 -9.04
CA GLY A 101 23.45 17.33 -7.61
C GLY A 101 23.54 18.75 -7.03
N ARG A 102 24.58 19.53 -7.36
CA ARG A 102 24.71 20.93 -6.91
C ARG A 102 23.55 21.84 -7.38
N ARG A 103 22.87 21.52 -8.48
CA ARG A 103 21.71 22.26 -8.99
C ARG A 103 20.39 21.83 -8.31
N LEU A 104 20.39 20.71 -7.61
CA LEU A 104 19.22 20.17 -6.91
C LEU A 104 19.22 20.50 -5.40
N ARG A 105 20.10 21.41 -4.95
CA ARG A 105 20.23 21.77 -3.53
C ARG A 105 19.00 22.48 -2.96
N ASP A 106 18.25 23.17 -3.80
CA ASP A 106 17.10 23.99 -3.41
C ASP A 106 15.76 23.25 -3.66
N MET A 107 15.81 21.93 -3.83
CA MET A 107 14.61 21.08 -3.92
C MET A 107 14.16 20.68 -2.51
N ASP A 108 12.88 20.42 -2.33
CA ASP A 108 12.36 19.87 -1.06
C ASP A 108 12.67 18.37 -0.96
N ALA A 109 12.51 17.64 -2.08
CA ALA A 109 12.89 16.25 -2.17
C ALA A 109 13.50 15.86 -3.54
N ILE A 110 14.40 14.88 -3.49
CA ILE A 110 15.00 14.22 -4.64
C ILE A 110 14.55 12.76 -4.62
N ILE A 111 13.76 12.38 -5.63
CA ILE A 111 13.24 11.03 -5.83
C ILE A 111 14.11 10.35 -6.87
N VAL A 112 14.87 9.33 -6.47
CA VAL A 112 15.74 8.56 -7.36
C VAL A 112 15.04 7.28 -7.77
N VAL A 113 14.68 7.16 -9.04
CA VAL A 113 14.17 5.91 -9.62
C VAL A 113 15.34 4.99 -9.95
N HIS A 114 15.57 4.01 -9.09
CA HIS A 114 16.70 3.10 -9.17
C HIS A 114 16.36 1.87 -10.02
N VAL A 115 17.21 1.59 -11.02
CA VAL A 115 16.99 0.53 -12.02
C VAL A 115 17.91 -0.68 -11.84
N ILE A 116 19.22 -0.43 -11.72
CA ILE A 116 20.25 -1.47 -11.59
C ILE A 116 21.35 -1.04 -10.62
N PRO A 117 21.99 -1.98 -9.88
CA PRO A 117 23.03 -1.67 -8.90
C PRO A 117 24.21 -0.86 -9.45
N GLN A 118 24.56 -1.04 -10.72
CA GLN A 118 25.63 -0.28 -11.37
C GLN A 118 25.33 1.24 -11.38
N GLY A 119 24.07 1.66 -11.28
CA GLY A 119 23.67 3.06 -11.13
C GLY A 119 24.03 3.70 -9.79
N VAL A 120 24.32 2.92 -8.74
CA VAL A 120 24.55 3.42 -7.37
C VAL A 120 25.60 4.53 -7.29
N PRO A 121 26.80 4.42 -7.91
CA PRO A 121 27.82 5.47 -7.81
C PRO A 121 27.31 6.83 -8.29
N SER A 122 26.53 6.85 -9.37
CA SER A 122 25.94 8.08 -9.90
C SER A 122 24.85 8.66 -8.99
N ASN A 123 23.98 7.79 -8.44
CA ASN A 123 22.93 8.20 -7.50
C ASN A 123 23.54 8.81 -6.24
N LEU A 124 24.53 8.15 -5.64
CA LEU A 124 25.25 8.66 -4.46
C LEU A 124 25.99 9.97 -4.75
N ALA A 125 26.58 10.13 -5.94
CA ALA A 125 27.25 11.37 -6.32
C ALA A 125 26.28 12.55 -6.45
N VAL A 126 25.10 12.32 -7.05
CA VAL A 126 24.03 13.33 -7.14
C VAL A 126 23.53 13.71 -5.76
N LEU A 127 23.14 12.74 -4.93
CA LEU A 127 22.57 12.98 -3.60
C LEU A 127 23.57 13.70 -2.67
N ARG A 128 24.83 13.24 -2.63
CA ARG A 128 25.88 13.90 -1.83
C ARG A 128 26.14 15.33 -2.29
N ALA A 129 26.16 15.58 -3.60
CA ALA A 129 26.40 16.92 -4.14
C ALA A 129 25.19 17.87 -3.95
N ALA A 130 23.98 17.31 -3.83
CA ALA A 130 22.76 18.02 -3.45
C ALA A 130 22.67 18.32 -1.95
N GLY A 131 23.58 17.78 -1.13
CA GLY A 131 23.59 18.03 0.31
C GLY A 131 22.62 17.18 1.11
N VAL A 132 22.13 16.07 0.54
CA VAL A 132 21.36 15.06 1.29
C VAL A 132 22.15 14.60 2.51
N GLY A 133 21.48 14.55 3.67
CA GLY A 133 22.09 14.18 4.95
C GLY A 133 23.01 15.24 5.57
N ARG A 134 23.08 16.47 5.02
CA ARG A 134 23.76 17.59 5.68
C ARG A 134 22.78 18.44 6.48
N THR A 135 23.08 18.63 7.75
CA THR A 135 22.55 19.70 8.60
C THR A 135 23.62 20.81 8.64
N SER A 136 23.53 21.82 7.78
CA SER A 136 24.38 23.01 7.92
C SER A 136 23.69 24.04 8.81
N SER A 137 24.43 25.06 9.24
CA SER A 137 23.91 26.25 9.92
C SER A 137 22.87 27.07 9.12
N SER A 138 22.48 26.59 7.93
CA SER A 138 21.55 27.23 6.99
C SER A 138 20.32 26.36 6.66
N GLY A 139 20.12 25.21 7.32
CA GLY A 139 18.97 24.31 7.11
C GLY A 139 19.35 22.88 6.67
N ARG A 140 18.36 21.98 6.67
CA ARG A 140 18.47 20.59 6.18
C ARG A 140 18.47 20.59 4.65
N GLY A 141 19.36 19.79 4.03
CA GLY A 141 19.32 19.55 2.58
C GLY A 141 18.05 18.80 2.11
N PRO A 142 17.85 18.61 0.79
CA PRO A 142 16.67 17.92 0.26
C PRO A 142 16.51 16.52 0.86
N ARG A 143 15.26 16.10 1.07
CA ARG A 143 14.93 14.70 1.39
C ARG A 143 15.28 13.79 0.23
N SER A 144 15.77 12.59 0.54
CA SER A 144 16.14 11.59 -0.46
C SER A 144 15.22 10.37 -0.39
N ILE A 145 14.50 10.13 -1.48
CA ILE A 145 13.60 8.98 -1.64
C ILE A 145 14.16 8.11 -2.76
N VAL A 146 14.34 6.82 -2.53
CA VAL A 146 14.74 5.87 -3.59
C VAL A 146 13.56 4.98 -3.92
N ILE A 147 13.06 5.05 -5.15
CA ILE A 147 12.12 4.05 -5.68
C ILE A 147 12.94 2.90 -6.26
N ALA A 148 12.90 1.74 -5.63
CA ALA A 148 13.60 0.55 -6.07
C ALA A 148 12.62 -0.43 -6.72
N HIS A 149 12.56 -0.43 -8.06
CA HIS A 149 11.75 -1.40 -8.81
C HIS A 149 12.21 -2.85 -8.58
N ASN A 150 13.51 -3.02 -8.35
CA ASN A 150 14.11 -4.23 -7.78
C ASN A 150 15.21 -3.79 -6.83
N VAL A 151 15.15 -4.24 -5.57
CA VAL A 151 16.22 -4.00 -4.60
C VAL A 151 17.48 -4.74 -5.03
N LEU A 152 17.34 -5.98 -5.49
CA LEU A 152 18.37 -6.69 -6.24
C LEU A 152 17.79 -7.24 -7.54
N PRO A 153 18.55 -7.24 -8.64
CA PRO A 153 18.06 -7.77 -9.91
C PRO A 153 17.80 -9.29 -9.80
N HIS A 154 16.84 -9.81 -10.58
CA HIS A 154 16.56 -11.26 -10.67
C HIS A 154 17.78 -12.11 -11.02
N GLU A 155 18.77 -11.51 -11.69
CA GLU A 155 20.05 -12.13 -12.04
C GLU A 155 21.16 -11.29 -11.41
N THR A 156 21.52 -11.59 -10.16
CA THR A 156 22.52 -10.84 -9.38
C THR A 156 23.94 -11.11 -9.86
N ARG A 157 24.77 -10.07 -9.86
CA ARG A 157 26.20 -10.12 -10.18
C ARG A 157 27.05 -9.90 -8.93
N PRO A 158 28.31 -10.36 -8.91
CA PRO A 158 29.25 -10.02 -7.85
C PRO A 158 29.36 -8.50 -7.68
N GLY A 159 29.20 -8.00 -6.46
CA GLY A 159 29.25 -6.56 -6.15
C GLY A 159 27.89 -5.86 -6.06
N ASP A 160 26.82 -6.45 -6.62
CA ASP A 160 25.49 -5.81 -6.64
C ASP A 160 24.97 -5.54 -5.22
N ARG A 161 25.14 -6.51 -4.31
CA ARG A 161 24.72 -6.38 -2.90
C ARG A 161 25.44 -5.22 -2.22
N GLN A 162 26.76 -5.15 -2.35
CA GLN A 162 27.58 -4.10 -1.70
C GLN A 162 27.23 -2.70 -2.21
N LEU A 163 26.91 -2.58 -3.51
CA LEU A 163 26.44 -1.32 -4.09
C LEU A 163 25.10 -0.92 -3.47
N MET A 164 24.13 -1.83 -3.43
CA MET A 164 22.82 -1.54 -2.87
C MET A 164 22.88 -1.20 -1.39
N GLU A 165 23.66 -1.94 -0.58
CA GLU A 165 23.90 -1.59 0.83
C GLU A 165 24.53 -0.20 1.00
N ALA A 166 25.37 0.24 0.05
CA ALA A 166 25.98 1.56 0.11
C ALA A 166 24.98 2.68 -0.19
N LEU A 167 24.00 2.43 -1.07
CA LEU A 167 22.91 3.35 -1.41
C LEU A 167 21.88 3.43 -0.28
N LEU A 168 21.33 2.28 0.13
CA LEU A 168 20.15 2.21 1.01
C LEU A 168 20.46 2.74 2.42
N ARG A 169 21.68 2.56 2.91
CA ARG A 169 22.15 3.14 4.19
C ARG A 169 22.32 4.66 4.18
N ARG A 170 22.20 5.32 3.03
CA ARG A 170 22.53 6.76 2.85
C ARG A 170 21.35 7.61 2.40
N VAL A 171 20.17 7.02 2.29
CA VAL A 171 18.96 7.72 1.85
C VAL A 171 17.95 7.77 2.98
N ASP A 172 17.09 8.80 2.97
CA ASP A 172 16.10 9.01 4.03
C ASP A 172 14.99 7.97 3.96
N SER A 173 14.59 7.55 2.75
CA SER A 173 13.49 6.59 2.56
C SER A 173 13.62 5.78 1.28
N VAL A 174 13.09 4.57 1.30
CA VAL A 174 13.09 3.63 0.16
C VAL A 174 11.66 3.19 -0.12
N VAL A 175 11.19 3.36 -1.35
CA VAL A 175 9.91 2.85 -1.83
C VAL A 175 10.15 1.54 -2.60
N VAL A 176 9.36 0.53 -2.27
CA VAL A 176 9.36 -0.80 -2.92
C VAL A 176 7.93 -1.23 -3.23
N HIS A 177 7.76 -2.28 -4.02
CA HIS A 177 6.44 -2.72 -4.54
C HIS A 177 6.03 -4.13 -4.14
N SER A 178 6.71 -4.72 -3.15
CA SER A 178 6.31 -5.99 -2.55
C SER A 178 7.00 -6.20 -1.20
N ASP A 179 6.32 -6.88 -0.28
CA ASP A 179 6.85 -7.31 1.02
C ASP A 179 8.24 -7.98 0.92
N SER A 180 8.43 -8.87 -0.06
CA SER A 180 9.72 -9.53 -0.27
C SER A 180 10.86 -8.55 -0.61
N GLN A 181 10.57 -7.46 -1.31
CA GLN A 181 11.54 -6.41 -1.60
C GLN A 181 11.71 -5.49 -0.38
N ALA A 182 10.67 -5.26 0.42
CA ALA A 182 10.77 -4.50 1.65
C ALA A 182 11.71 -5.17 2.67
N LYS A 183 11.52 -6.47 2.89
CA LYS A 183 12.41 -7.30 3.72
C LYS A 183 13.86 -7.22 3.24
N LEU A 184 14.07 -7.40 1.93
CA LEU A 184 15.40 -7.29 1.35
C LEU A 184 16.00 -5.88 1.51
N ALA A 185 15.21 -4.81 1.35
CA ALA A 185 15.71 -3.45 1.55
C ALA A 185 16.17 -3.21 3.00
N HIS A 186 15.42 -3.71 3.99
CA HIS A 186 15.83 -3.67 5.40
C HIS A 186 17.09 -4.51 5.66
N GLU A 187 17.19 -5.72 5.11
CA GLU A 187 18.40 -6.55 5.21
C GLU A 187 19.65 -5.85 4.65
N LEU A 188 19.49 -4.97 3.66
CA LEU A 188 20.56 -4.17 3.07
C LEU A 188 20.80 -2.83 3.78
N GLY A 189 20.09 -2.57 4.90
CA GLY A 189 20.32 -1.43 5.78
C GLY A 189 19.51 -0.17 5.44
N ALA A 190 18.37 -0.30 4.75
CA ALA A 190 17.43 0.82 4.61
C ALA A 190 16.80 1.15 5.98
N GLY A 191 16.93 2.42 6.42
CA GLY A 191 16.39 2.87 7.71
C GLY A 191 14.87 3.09 7.69
N HIS A 192 14.33 3.53 6.56
CA HIS A 192 12.89 3.68 6.36
C HIS A 192 12.49 3.10 5.00
N VAL A 193 11.57 2.14 5.01
CA VAL A 193 11.06 1.47 3.82
C VAL A 193 9.55 1.62 3.78
N ARG A 194 9.02 2.02 2.63
CA ARG A 194 7.59 2.11 2.36
C ARG A 194 7.23 1.16 1.22
N GLU A 195 6.34 0.22 1.49
CA GLU A 195 5.71 -0.57 0.43
C GLU A 195 4.56 0.24 -0.17
N LEU A 196 4.63 0.48 -1.48
CA LEU A 196 3.56 1.10 -2.27
C LEU A 196 3.35 0.23 -3.52
N ASP A 197 2.10 -0.15 -3.78
CA ASP A 197 1.76 -0.89 -4.99
C ASP A 197 2.24 -0.14 -6.24
N LEU A 198 2.83 -0.88 -7.18
CA LEU A 198 3.33 -0.27 -8.41
C LEU A 198 2.15 0.20 -9.28
N PRO A 199 1.95 1.52 -9.46
CA PRO A 199 0.76 2.03 -10.12
C PRO A 199 0.78 1.73 -11.62
N PRO A 200 -0.40 1.71 -12.27
CA PRO A 200 -0.52 1.30 -13.66
C PRO A 200 0.10 2.31 -14.63
N HIS A 201 1.15 1.89 -15.33
CA HIS A 201 1.84 2.68 -16.37
C HIS A 201 1.92 1.89 -17.68
N LEU A 202 0.75 1.71 -18.28
CA LEU A 202 0.50 0.71 -19.30
C LEU A 202 0.72 1.29 -20.71
N PRO A 203 1.70 0.77 -21.49
CA PRO A 203 1.85 1.16 -22.87
C PRO A 203 0.72 0.55 -23.72
N GLY A 204 0.43 1.16 -24.86
CA GLY A 204 -0.48 0.58 -25.85
C GLY A 204 -1.86 1.22 -25.99
N GLY A 205 -2.18 2.21 -25.15
CA GLY A 205 -3.37 3.02 -25.30
C GLY A 205 -4.67 2.24 -25.10
N GLU A 206 -5.70 2.60 -25.86
CA GLU A 206 -7.04 2.05 -25.68
C GLU A 206 -7.20 0.62 -26.23
N PRO A 207 -8.01 -0.23 -25.59
CA PRO A 207 -8.23 -1.59 -26.06
C PRO A 207 -8.84 -1.66 -27.47
N GLU A 208 -8.27 -2.51 -28.32
CA GLU A 208 -8.89 -2.92 -29.58
C GLU A 208 -9.88 -4.07 -29.37
N LYS A 209 -10.88 -4.18 -30.26
CA LYS A 209 -11.84 -5.28 -30.22
C LYS A 209 -11.13 -6.61 -30.45
N HIS A 210 -11.46 -7.60 -29.63
CA HIS A 210 -10.95 -8.95 -29.80
C HIS A 210 -11.26 -9.50 -31.19
N VAL A 211 -10.27 -10.15 -31.79
CA VAL A 211 -10.41 -10.79 -33.10
C VAL A 211 -10.84 -12.23 -32.91
N ASP A 212 -12.10 -12.51 -33.26
CA ASP A 212 -12.63 -13.86 -33.29
C ASP A 212 -11.80 -14.75 -34.23
N PHE A 213 -11.58 -15.99 -33.81
CA PHE A 213 -10.77 -16.98 -34.52
C PHE A 213 -11.36 -18.36 -34.27
N THR A 214 -11.20 -19.34 -35.17
CA THR A 214 -11.79 -20.69 -35.03
C THR A 214 -10.76 -21.82 -34.91
N GLY A 215 -9.47 -21.51 -34.73
CA GLY A 215 -8.40 -22.50 -34.55
C GLY A 215 -7.98 -22.71 -33.07
N PRO A 216 -6.75 -23.22 -32.84
CA PRO A 216 -6.16 -23.40 -31.51
C PRO A 216 -6.17 -22.10 -30.69
N VAL A 217 -6.19 -22.27 -29.36
CA VAL A 217 -6.15 -21.13 -28.42
C VAL A 217 -4.80 -20.45 -28.52
N ARG A 218 -4.83 -19.13 -28.76
CA ARG A 218 -3.66 -18.30 -29.03
C ARG A 218 -3.11 -17.72 -27.74
N LEU A 219 -1.96 -18.21 -27.32
CA LEU A 219 -1.21 -17.74 -26.16
C LEU A 219 -0.24 -16.63 -26.57
N LEU A 220 -0.02 -15.68 -25.68
CA LEU A 220 0.95 -14.60 -25.88
C LEU A 220 1.97 -14.55 -24.73
N ALA A 221 3.25 -14.63 -25.07
CA ALA A 221 4.35 -14.24 -24.19
C ALA A 221 4.87 -12.86 -24.63
N LEU A 222 4.59 -11.82 -23.85
CA LEU A 222 4.92 -10.42 -24.17
C LEU A 222 6.02 -9.85 -23.26
N GLY A 223 7.02 -9.24 -23.88
CA GLY A 223 8.09 -8.49 -23.22
C GLY A 223 9.47 -9.10 -23.42
N ILE A 224 10.49 -8.49 -22.80
CA ILE A 224 11.87 -8.96 -22.91
C ILE A 224 11.98 -10.41 -22.42
N VAL A 225 12.54 -11.28 -23.26
CA VAL A 225 12.78 -12.70 -22.96
C VAL A 225 14.10 -12.85 -22.21
N ARG A 226 13.98 -13.15 -20.92
CA ARG A 226 15.09 -13.42 -19.98
C ARG A 226 14.80 -14.68 -19.17
N ASP A 227 15.82 -15.20 -18.51
CA ASP A 227 15.72 -16.46 -17.77
C ASP A 227 14.57 -16.46 -16.76
N TYR A 228 14.45 -15.39 -15.97
CA TYR A 228 13.39 -15.28 -14.97
C TYR A 228 11.96 -15.32 -15.54
N LYS A 229 11.76 -15.06 -16.85
CA LYS A 229 10.44 -15.07 -17.50
C LYS A 229 9.91 -16.47 -17.82
N GLY A 230 10.77 -17.48 -17.88
CA GLY A 230 10.35 -18.88 -18.08
C GLY A 230 9.61 -19.18 -19.38
N VAL A 231 9.91 -18.47 -20.48
CA VAL A 231 9.29 -18.75 -21.79
C VAL A 231 9.71 -20.12 -22.33
N ASP A 232 10.90 -20.57 -22.00
CA ASP A 232 11.40 -21.91 -22.31
C ASP A 232 10.59 -23.01 -21.61
N LEU A 233 10.11 -22.78 -20.38
CA LEU A 233 9.23 -23.71 -19.66
C LEU A 233 7.88 -23.84 -20.36
N LEU A 234 7.35 -22.74 -20.90
CA LEU A 234 6.11 -22.74 -21.67
C LEU A 234 6.25 -23.55 -22.96
N LEU A 235 7.33 -23.32 -23.71
CA LEU A 235 7.61 -24.06 -24.95
C LEU A 235 7.78 -25.56 -24.67
N ASP A 236 8.48 -25.93 -23.60
CA ASP A 236 8.69 -27.32 -23.21
C ASP A 236 7.37 -28.03 -22.82
N ALA A 237 6.46 -27.34 -22.12
CA ALA A 237 5.14 -27.86 -21.78
C ALA A 237 4.22 -28.00 -23.01
N MET A 238 4.33 -27.10 -23.99
CA MET A 238 3.55 -27.15 -25.23
C MET A 238 3.84 -28.37 -26.11
N LEU A 239 4.98 -29.04 -25.90
CA LEU A 239 5.31 -30.29 -26.60
C LEU A 239 4.27 -31.40 -26.33
N ASP A 240 3.59 -31.35 -25.18
CA ASP A 240 2.61 -32.35 -24.75
C ASP A 240 1.14 -31.90 -24.88
N VAL A 241 0.91 -30.71 -25.46
CA VAL A 241 -0.42 -30.10 -25.60
C VAL A 241 -0.57 -29.53 -27.02
N PRO A 242 -1.12 -30.27 -28.01
CA PRO A 242 -1.14 -29.86 -29.41
C PRO A 242 -2.12 -28.72 -29.75
N ASP A 243 -3.13 -28.50 -28.92
CA ASP A 243 -4.30 -27.66 -29.25
C ASP A 243 -4.17 -26.18 -28.82
N VAL A 244 -2.93 -25.71 -28.64
CA VAL A 244 -2.60 -24.30 -28.35
C VAL A 244 -1.56 -23.77 -29.33
N SER A 245 -1.57 -22.48 -29.62
CA SER A 245 -0.48 -21.78 -30.33
C SER A 245 0.14 -20.72 -29.44
N LEU A 246 1.38 -20.34 -29.70
CA LEU A 246 2.10 -19.33 -28.92
C LEU A 246 2.75 -18.31 -29.83
N THR A 247 2.53 -17.05 -29.51
CA THR A 247 3.31 -15.94 -30.03
C THR A 247 4.25 -15.46 -28.94
N VAL A 248 5.56 -15.47 -29.21
CA VAL A 248 6.57 -14.84 -28.36
C VAL A 248 6.94 -13.50 -28.98
N ALA A 249 6.56 -12.41 -28.33
CA ALA A 249 6.75 -11.05 -28.82
C ALA A 249 7.63 -10.24 -27.85
N GLY A 250 8.87 -10.00 -28.26
CA GLY A 250 9.82 -9.24 -27.46
C GLY A 250 11.28 -9.52 -27.81
N GLU A 251 12.17 -8.79 -27.14
CA GLU A 251 13.60 -8.93 -27.37
C GLU A 251 14.18 -10.18 -26.72
N MET A 252 15.02 -10.86 -27.48
CA MET A 252 15.67 -12.12 -27.08
C MET A 252 17.03 -11.82 -26.48
N TRP A 253 17.19 -12.04 -25.17
CA TRP A 253 18.41 -11.67 -24.46
C TRP A 253 19.21 -12.90 -24.04
N GLY A 254 20.53 -12.83 -24.26
CA GLY A 254 21.49 -13.83 -23.79
C GLY A 254 21.15 -15.26 -24.22
N ASP A 255 21.49 -16.22 -23.37
CA ASP A 255 21.26 -17.64 -23.64
C ASP A 255 19.79 -18.04 -23.55
N SER A 256 18.98 -17.35 -22.74
CA SER A 256 17.53 -17.58 -22.68
C SER A 256 16.86 -17.31 -24.03
N GLY A 257 17.22 -16.21 -24.70
CA GLY A 257 16.74 -15.90 -26.04
C GLY A 257 17.16 -16.94 -27.10
N ARG A 258 18.39 -17.46 -26.98
CA ARG A 258 18.88 -18.55 -27.84
C ARG A 258 18.07 -19.84 -27.63
N ARG A 259 17.87 -20.22 -26.36
CA ARG A 259 17.13 -21.41 -25.95
C ARG A 259 15.69 -21.39 -26.43
N VAL A 260 15.01 -20.24 -26.35
CA VAL A 260 13.65 -20.05 -26.86
C VAL A 260 13.58 -20.27 -28.37
N LYS A 261 14.55 -19.75 -29.15
CA LYS A 261 14.61 -19.97 -30.60
C LYS A 261 14.87 -21.43 -30.96
N GLU A 262 15.74 -22.11 -30.22
CA GLU A 262 16.01 -23.54 -30.42
C GLU A 262 14.77 -24.40 -30.13
N LEU A 263 14.09 -24.16 -29.01
CA LEU A 263 12.86 -24.87 -28.65
C LEU A 263 11.74 -24.60 -29.66
N ALA A 264 11.56 -23.36 -30.10
CA ALA A 264 10.56 -23.00 -31.11
C ALA A 264 10.78 -23.69 -32.47
N ALA A 265 12.01 -24.16 -32.75
CA ALA A 265 12.33 -24.91 -33.97
C ALA A 265 12.08 -26.43 -33.85
N ASP A 266 11.60 -26.93 -32.70
CA ASP A 266 11.24 -28.34 -32.54
C ASP A 266 10.14 -28.71 -33.56
N PRO A 267 10.29 -29.81 -34.32
CA PRO A 267 9.29 -30.24 -35.30
C PRO A 267 7.87 -30.41 -34.74
N ARG A 268 7.73 -30.71 -33.44
CA ARG A 268 6.43 -30.87 -32.76
C ARG A 268 5.70 -29.53 -32.53
N LEU A 269 6.42 -28.41 -32.63
CA LEU A 269 5.89 -27.05 -32.50
C LEU A 269 5.73 -26.34 -33.85
N ALA A 270 6.05 -27.02 -34.96
CA ALA A 270 5.97 -26.46 -36.30
C ALA A 270 4.58 -25.92 -36.61
N GLY A 271 4.50 -24.65 -37.06
CA GLY A 271 3.24 -23.97 -37.37
C GLY A 271 2.42 -23.51 -36.15
N ARG A 272 2.92 -23.73 -34.93
CA ARG A 272 2.22 -23.39 -33.68
C ARG A 272 2.92 -22.33 -32.84
N VAL A 273 4.21 -22.09 -33.07
CA VAL A 273 4.99 -21.08 -32.37
C VAL A 273 5.48 -20.02 -33.35
N GLU A 274 5.15 -18.77 -33.07
CA GLU A 274 5.66 -17.61 -33.80
C GLU A 274 6.57 -16.79 -32.89
N VAL A 275 7.78 -16.47 -33.36
CA VAL A 275 8.77 -15.72 -32.58
C VAL A 275 9.03 -14.37 -33.25
N HIS A 276 8.40 -13.32 -32.71
CA HIS A 276 8.66 -11.92 -33.07
C HIS A 276 9.81 -11.38 -32.24
N SER A 277 11.03 -11.56 -32.77
CA SER A 277 12.23 -11.00 -32.14
C SER A 277 12.28 -9.49 -32.35
N GLY A 278 12.26 -8.73 -31.26
CA GLY A 278 12.43 -7.28 -31.29
C GLY A 278 11.52 -6.56 -30.32
N TYR A 279 11.74 -5.26 -30.19
CA TYR A 279 10.91 -4.42 -29.36
C TYR A 279 9.52 -4.28 -29.99
N VAL A 280 8.48 -4.47 -29.17
CA VAL A 280 7.08 -4.23 -29.57
C VAL A 280 6.74 -2.78 -29.19
N PRO A 281 6.57 -1.87 -30.17
CA PRO A 281 6.21 -0.48 -29.86
C PRO A 281 4.79 -0.39 -29.31
N ALA A 282 4.56 0.64 -28.49
CA ALA A 282 3.28 0.87 -27.82
C ALA A 282 2.09 0.77 -28.79
N ASP A 283 2.14 1.45 -29.94
CA ASP A 283 1.05 1.46 -30.94
C ASP A 283 0.66 0.08 -31.51
N ARG A 284 1.49 -0.95 -31.33
CA ARG A 284 1.21 -2.33 -31.74
C ARG A 284 0.70 -3.23 -30.61
N ILE A 285 0.79 -2.79 -29.36
CA ILE A 285 0.42 -3.62 -28.20
C ILE A 285 -1.08 -3.93 -28.19
N ALA A 286 -1.95 -2.94 -28.43
CA ALA A 286 -3.40 -3.16 -28.44
C ALA A 286 -3.82 -4.20 -29.48
N SER A 287 -3.38 -4.03 -30.74
CA SER A 287 -3.65 -5.00 -31.81
C SER A 287 -3.05 -6.37 -31.55
N LEU A 288 -1.87 -6.43 -30.92
CA LEU A 288 -1.24 -7.69 -30.55
C LEU A 288 -2.10 -8.42 -29.50
N LEU A 289 -2.48 -7.75 -28.41
CA LEU A 289 -3.33 -8.35 -27.37
C LEU A 289 -4.69 -8.78 -27.92
N ALA A 290 -5.32 -7.95 -28.77
CA ALA A 290 -6.62 -8.25 -29.37
C ALA A 290 -6.65 -9.54 -30.21
N ARG A 291 -5.51 -9.93 -30.80
CA ARG A 291 -5.35 -11.16 -31.58
C ARG A 291 -5.05 -12.41 -30.75
N HIS A 292 -4.95 -12.30 -29.42
CA HIS A 292 -4.63 -13.42 -28.54
C HIS A 292 -5.76 -13.67 -27.56
N ASP A 293 -5.78 -14.90 -27.06
CA ASP A 293 -6.84 -15.40 -26.19
C ASP A 293 -6.40 -15.36 -24.72
N VAL A 294 -5.13 -15.62 -24.43
CA VAL A 294 -4.55 -15.65 -23.06
C VAL A 294 -3.14 -15.04 -23.05
N LEU A 295 -2.83 -14.20 -22.05
CA LEU A 295 -1.46 -13.76 -21.79
C LEU A 295 -0.76 -14.74 -20.83
N THR A 296 0.46 -15.18 -21.16
CA THR A 296 1.23 -16.15 -20.36
C THR A 296 2.40 -15.49 -19.64
N LEU A 297 2.48 -15.71 -18.33
CA LEU A 297 3.52 -15.20 -17.42
C LEU A 297 4.11 -16.35 -16.61
N THR A 298 4.79 -17.29 -17.29
CA THR A 298 5.38 -18.52 -16.71
C THR A 298 6.69 -18.26 -15.95
N TYR A 299 6.71 -17.23 -15.10
CA TYR A 299 7.94 -16.69 -14.55
C TYR A 299 8.53 -17.61 -13.47
N ARG A 300 9.86 -17.71 -13.42
CA ARG A 300 10.61 -18.36 -12.35
C ARG A 300 10.62 -17.50 -11.08
N SER A 301 10.68 -16.18 -11.25
CA SER A 301 10.57 -15.19 -10.15
C SER A 301 9.99 -13.88 -10.67
N ALA A 302 9.39 -13.09 -9.80
CA ALA A 302 8.87 -11.75 -10.10
C ALA A 302 8.93 -10.86 -8.86
N THR A 303 9.04 -9.55 -9.07
CA THR A 303 8.77 -8.52 -8.06
C THR A 303 7.37 -7.96 -8.32
N ALA A 304 7.27 -6.74 -8.83
CA ALA A 304 6.04 -6.17 -9.36
C ALA A 304 6.08 -6.13 -10.89
N SER A 305 4.96 -6.49 -11.54
CA SER A 305 4.86 -6.47 -12.99
C SER A 305 3.54 -5.89 -13.46
N GLN A 306 3.62 -5.09 -14.52
CA GLN A 306 2.47 -4.45 -15.18
C GLN A 306 1.71 -5.39 -16.13
N ASN A 307 2.27 -6.56 -16.45
CA ASN A 307 1.71 -7.41 -17.51
C ASN A 307 0.30 -7.96 -17.16
N VAL A 308 0.00 -8.21 -15.89
CA VAL A 308 -1.35 -8.63 -15.47
C VAL A 308 -2.34 -7.47 -15.64
N LEU A 309 -1.95 -6.26 -15.23
CA LEU A 309 -2.78 -5.06 -15.40
C LEU A 309 -2.99 -4.74 -16.89
N LEU A 310 -1.95 -4.91 -17.72
CA LEU A 310 -2.02 -4.77 -19.16
C LEU A 310 -3.02 -5.79 -19.77
N ALA A 311 -2.92 -7.07 -19.40
CA ALA A 311 -3.87 -8.08 -19.86
C ALA A 311 -5.31 -7.72 -19.47
N ARG A 312 -5.52 -7.35 -18.21
CA ARG A 312 -6.85 -6.96 -17.69
C ARG A 312 -7.42 -5.73 -18.40
N ARG A 313 -6.59 -4.71 -18.67
CA ARG A 313 -7.01 -3.52 -19.45
C ARG A 313 -7.50 -3.91 -20.83
N HIS A 314 -6.85 -4.88 -21.47
CA HIS A 314 -7.22 -5.37 -22.80
C HIS A 314 -8.20 -6.56 -22.80
N GLY A 315 -8.74 -6.95 -21.63
CA GLY A 315 -9.72 -8.02 -21.52
C GLY A 315 -9.16 -9.43 -21.75
N LEU A 316 -7.85 -9.64 -21.55
CA LEU A 316 -7.24 -10.96 -21.65
C LEU A 316 -7.11 -11.60 -20.26
N PRO A 317 -7.54 -12.87 -20.10
CA PRO A 317 -7.18 -13.65 -18.94
C PRO A 317 -5.69 -13.99 -18.95
N VAL A 318 -5.15 -14.35 -17.79
CA VAL A 318 -3.71 -14.58 -17.60
C VAL A 318 -3.44 -16.00 -17.09
N LEU A 319 -2.52 -16.71 -17.72
CA LEU A 319 -1.86 -17.88 -17.13
C LEU A 319 -0.56 -17.43 -16.47
N ALA A 320 -0.49 -17.41 -15.14
CA ALA A 320 0.67 -16.93 -14.41
C ALA A 320 1.19 -17.96 -13.40
N THR A 321 2.48 -17.88 -13.09
CA THR A 321 3.04 -18.57 -11.93
C THR A 321 2.80 -17.76 -10.65
N HIS A 322 2.68 -18.42 -9.51
CA HIS A 322 2.43 -17.78 -8.21
C HIS A 322 3.73 -17.17 -7.63
N VAL A 323 4.22 -16.10 -8.26
CA VAL A 323 5.45 -15.38 -7.88
C VAL A 323 5.21 -13.87 -7.86
N GLY A 324 5.96 -13.16 -7.00
CA GLY A 324 5.83 -11.71 -6.84
C GLY A 324 4.38 -11.28 -6.60
N THR A 325 3.96 -10.23 -7.30
CA THR A 325 2.58 -9.69 -7.22
C THR A 325 1.52 -10.52 -7.95
N PHE A 326 1.88 -11.58 -8.67
CA PHE A 326 0.88 -12.28 -9.50
C PHE A 326 -0.22 -12.97 -8.69
N GLY A 327 0.11 -13.49 -7.51
CA GLY A 327 -0.85 -14.17 -6.63
C GLY A 327 -1.97 -13.25 -6.12
N SER A 328 -1.70 -11.95 -5.94
CA SER A 328 -2.73 -10.97 -5.55
C SER A 328 -3.46 -10.36 -6.74
N GLN A 329 -2.85 -10.37 -7.93
CA GLN A 329 -3.41 -9.72 -9.14
C GLN A 329 -4.32 -10.63 -9.97
N VAL A 330 -4.17 -11.95 -9.87
CA VAL A 330 -4.93 -12.96 -10.64
C VAL A 330 -5.87 -13.73 -9.72
N ARG A 331 -7.15 -13.84 -10.10
CA ARG A 331 -8.15 -14.65 -9.41
C ARG A 331 -8.25 -15.99 -10.10
N ASP A 332 -7.64 -17.00 -9.48
CA ASP A 332 -7.55 -18.36 -10.05
C ASP A 332 -8.94 -18.92 -10.40
N GLY A 333 -9.08 -19.41 -11.64
CA GLY A 333 -10.33 -19.94 -12.19
C GLY A 333 -11.39 -18.89 -12.55
N VAL A 334 -11.12 -17.60 -12.32
CA VAL A 334 -12.08 -16.51 -12.59
C VAL A 334 -11.61 -15.64 -13.74
N ASP A 335 -10.43 -15.03 -13.64
CA ASP A 335 -9.85 -14.16 -14.68
C ASP A 335 -8.46 -14.63 -15.13
N GLY A 336 -8.07 -15.83 -14.72
CA GLY A 336 -6.81 -16.44 -15.07
C GLY A 336 -6.61 -17.80 -14.40
N LEU A 337 -5.40 -18.32 -14.54
CA LEU A 337 -4.93 -19.53 -13.87
C LEU A 337 -3.62 -19.21 -13.14
N LEU A 338 -3.53 -19.63 -11.89
CA LEU A 338 -2.31 -19.56 -11.09
C LEU A 338 -1.71 -20.95 -10.89
N ILE A 339 -0.43 -21.11 -11.24
CA ILE A 339 0.31 -22.36 -11.07
C ILE A 339 1.57 -22.16 -10.22
N PRO A 340 2.12 -23.21 -9.57
CA PRO A 340 3.42 -23.13 -8.94
C PRO A 340 4.54 -22.80 -9.95
N PRO A 341 5.55 -21.99 -9.59
CA PRO A 341 6.70 -21.72 -10.46
C PRO A 341 7.56 -22.97 -10.68
N GLY A 342 8.00 -23.19 -11.92
CA GLY A 342 8.88 -24.32 -12.28
C GLY A 342 8.19 -25.69 -12.33
N ASP A 343 6.89 -25.76 -12.06
CA ASP A 343 6.11 -27.00 -12.12
C ASP A 343 5.59 -27.25 -13.54
N ARG A 344 6.27 -28.15 -14.25
CA ARG A 344 5.93 -28.53 -15.62
C ARG A 344 4.57 -29.22 -15.69
N ASP A 345 4.23 -30.09 -14.75
CA ASP A 345 3.00 -30.87 -14.80
C ASP A 345 1.78 -29.99 -14.55
N ALA A 346 1.89 -29.04 -13.60
CA ALA A 346 0.87 -28.02 -13.40
C ALA A 346 0.70 -27.14 -14.64
N LEU A 347 1.79 -26.76 -15.31
CA LEU A 347 1.74 -25.99 -16.55
C LEU A 347 1.07 -26.77 -17.68
N VAL A 348 1.41 -28.04 -17.89
CA VAL A 348 0.76 -28.91 -18.88
C VAL A 348 -0.74 -29.06 -18.57
N ALA A 349 -1.11 -29.25 -17.30
CA ALA A 349 -2.51 -29.34 -16.89
C ALA A 349 -3.28 -28.05 -17.16
N ALA A 350 -2.68 -26.90 -16.86
CA ALA A 350 -3.25 -25.59 -17.17
C ALA A 350 -3.43 -25.37 -18.67
N LEU A 351 -2.42 -25.71 -19.49
CA LEU A 351 -2.50 -25.62 -20.95
C LEU A 351 -3.59 -26.53 -21.53
N ARG A 352 -3.77 -27.74 -20.99
CA ARG A 352 -4.87 -28.65 -21.39
C ARG A 352 -6.25 -28.09 -21.06
N ARG A 353 -6.40 -27.41 -19.93
CA ARG A 353 -7.65 -26.69 -19.60
C ARG A 353 -7.88 -25.54 -20.57
N LEU A 354 -6.85 -24.75 -20.86
CA LEU A 354 -6.93 -23.62 -21.79
C LEU A 354 -7.14 -24.05 -23.24
N ALA A 355 -6.76 -25.26 -23.64
CA ALA A 355 -7.05 -25.81 -24.96
C ALA A 355 -8.57 -25.92 -25.21
N ASP A 356 -9.38 -26.02 -24.15
CA ASP A 356 -10.82 -25.82 -24.27
C ASP A 356 -11.16 -24.33 -24.41
N ARG A 357 -11.70 -23.98 -25.58
CA ARG A 357 -12.10 -22.61 -25.91
C ARG A 357 -13.25 -22.09 -25.07
N SER A 358 -14.19 -22.94 -24.64
CA SER A 358 -15.24 -22.50 -23.72
C SER A 358 -14.62 -22.01 -22.43
N TYR A 359 -13.70 -22.78 -21.86
CA TYR A 359 -13.02 -22.43 -20.63
C TYR A 359 -12.18 -21.13 -20.76
N ALA A 360 -11.43 -20.96 -21.85
CA ALA A 360 -10.72 -19.71 -22.11
C ALA A 360 -11.69 -18.50 -22.26
N GLY A 361 -12.85 -18.72 -22.86
CA GLY A 361 -13.93 -17.72 -22.97
C GLY A 361 -14.57 -17.37 -21.62
N GLU A 362 -14.77 -18.36 -20.75
CA GLU A 362 -15.27 -18.16 -19.38
C GLU A 362 -14.30 -17.29 -18.58
N LEU A 363 -13.00 -17.62 -18.58
CA LEU A 363 -11.98 -16.80 -17.91
C LEU A 363 -11.97 -15.37 -18.45
N ARG A 364 -12.06 -15.20 -19.77
CA ARG A 364 -12.14 -13.88 -20.41
C ARG A 364 -13.36 -13.08 -19.91
N SER A 365 -14.51 -13.73 -19.72
CA SER A 365 -15.72 -13.07 -19.20
C SER A 365 -15.59 -12.60 -17.74
N GLY A 366 -14.71 -13.24 -16.96
CA GLY A 366 -14.40 -12.88 -15.58
C GLY A 366 -13.40 -11.73 -15.45
N VAL A 367 -12.70 -11.36 -16.53
CA VAL A 367 -11.75 -10.24 -16.55
C VAL A 367 -12.47 -8.93 -16.26
N ARG A 368 -11.91 -8.16 -15.32
CA ARG A 368 -12.36 -6.81 -14.99
C ARG A 368 -11.25 -5.81 -15.31
N PRO A 369 -11.55 -4.68 -15.99
CA PRO A 369 -10.58 -3.61 -16.16
C PRO A 369 -9.96 -3.21 -14.82
N PRO A 370 -8.66 -2.88 -14.78
CA PRO A 370 -8.03 -2.38 -13.57
C PRO A 370 -8.46 -0.93 -13.29
N ASP A 371 -8.43 -0.52 -12.03
CA ASP A 371 -8.44 0.91 -11.69
C ASP A 371 -7.11 1.52 -12.13
N LEU A 372 -7.18 2.59 -12.92
CA LEU A 372 -6.03 3.28 -13.48
C LEU A 372 -5.61 4.51 -12.68
N SER A 373 -6.47 5.01 -11.79
CA SER A 373 -6.28 6.29 -11.09
C SER A 373 -6.04 6.15 -9.60
N GLY A 374 -6.82 5.30 -8.90
CA GLY A 374 -6.69 5.13 -7.45
C GLY A 374 -5.28 4.73 -7.00
N PRO A 375 -4.62 3.75 -7.66
CA PRO A 375 -3.25 3.39 -7.31
C PRO A 375 -2.26 4.55 -7.45
N TRP A 376 -2.43 5.45 -8.43
CA TRP A 376 -1.57 6.63 -8.59
C TRP A 376 -1.79 7.65 -7.48
N ALA A 377 -3.04 7.90 -7.07
CA ALA A 377 -3.33 8.77 -5.93
C ALA A 377 -2.68 8.26 -4.64
N HIS A 378 -2.77 6.95 -4.37
CA HIS A 378 -2.08 6.33 -3.23
C HIS A 378 -0.56 6.45 -3.33
N TYR A 379 -0.01 6.24 -4.53
CA TYR A 379 1.42 6.32 -4.78
C TYR A 379 1.96 7.73 -4.59
N VAL A 380 1.27 8.75 -5.12
CA VAL A 380 1.61 10.17 -4.95
C VAL A 380 1.51 10.56 -3.48
N GLY A 381 0.41 10.24 -2.79
CA GLY A 381 0.26 10.56 -1.37
C GLY A 381 1.33 9.91 -0.49
N GLY A 382 1.74 8.69 -0.83
CA GLY A 382 2.88 8.02 -0.19
C GLY A 382 4.20 8.78 -0.40
N ILE A 383 4.46 9.28 -1.62
CA ILE A 383 5.65 10.08 -1.92
C ILE A 383 5.59 11.46 -1.25
N GLU A 384 4.43 12.12 -1.22
CA GLU A 384 4.20 13.38 -0.52
C GLU A 384 4.50 13.26 0.97
N ALA A 385 4.02 12.20 1.63
CA ALA A 385 4.29 11.95 3.04
C ALA A 385 5.80 11.80 3.32
N LEU A 386 6.53 11.14 2.42
CA LEU A 386 7.98 10.98 2.52
C LEU A 386 8.74 12.30 2.24
N ALA A 387 8.22 13.13 1.34
CA ALA A 387 8.85 14.38 0.93
C ALA A 387 8.58 15.54 1.90
N SER A 388 7.41 15.57 2.52
CA SER A 388 6.94 16.66 3.41
C SER A 388 7.41 16.53 4.86
N ALA A 389 7.92 15.37 5.26
CA ALA A 389 8.10 15.03 6.67
C ALA A 389 8.90 16.07 7.49
N GLU A 390 8.13 16.85 8.28
CA GLU A 390 8.48 17.57 9.51
C GLU A 390 9.00 16.64 10.63
N SER A 391 9.69 15.54 10.30
CA SER A 391 10.04 14.48 11.25
C SER A 391 11.40 14.67 11.94
N ASP A 392 11.84 15.90 12.17
CA ASP A 392 13.00 16.21 13.02
C ASP A 392 12.62 16.68 14.43
N ALA A 393 11.33 16.70 14.78
CA ALA A 393 10.90 16.95 16.16
C ALA A 393 11.25 15.81 17.14
N PHE A 394 11.88 14.72 16.68
CA PHE A 394 12.21 13.55 17.50
C PHE A 394 13.66 13.05 17.36
N ALA A 395 14.56 13.85 16.78
CA ALA A 395 15.99 13.52 16.70
C ALA A 395 16.84 14.59 17.42
N ASP A 396 16.79 14.59 18.75
CA ASP A 396 17.91 14.86 19.67
C ASP A 396 17.36 15.01 21.10
N SER A 397 17.43 13.93 21.88
CA SER A 397 17.69 13.98 23.32
C SER A 397 18.26 12.65 23.81
N ASP A 398 19.37 12.21 23.19
CA ASP A 398 20.28 11.25 23.83
C ASP A 398 21.22 12.04 24.76
N ASP A 399 20.69 12.44 25.91
CA ASP A 399 21.49 12.67 27.12
C ASP A 399 20.63 12.28 28.31
N ASP A 400 20.62 10.98 28.60
CA ASP A 400 20.60 10.50 29.98
C ASP A 400 21.23 9.10 30.01
N SER A 401 22.47 9.10 30.48
CA SER A 401 23.12 7.95 31.07
C SER A 401 22.28 7.42 32.23
N ASP A 402 21.73 6.21 32.10
CA ASP A 402 21.83 5.18 33.12
C ASP A 402 21.34 3.84 32.55
N GLY A 403 22.06 2.78 32.91
CA GLY A 403 22.01 1.50 32.21
C GLY A 403 20.70 0.73 32.38
N ASP A 404 20.30 0.05 31.32
CA ASP A 404 19.65 -1.25 31.39
C ASP A 404 19.96 -2.04 30.10
N GLU A 405 20.18 -3.34 30.26
CA GLU A 405 20.60 -4.27 29.22
C GLU A 405 19.62 -4.34 28.02
N PRO A 406 20.11 -4.61 26.79
CA PRO A 406 19.23 -4.82 25.64
C PRO A 406 18.50 -6.16 25.78
N VAL A 407 17.17 -6.12 25.94
CA VAL A 407 16.30 -7.29 25.94
C VAL A 407 16.03 -7.74 24.47
N PRO A 408 16.10 -9.04 24.13
CA PRO A 408 15.91 -9.51 22.75
C PRO A 408 14.47 -9.44 22.23
N ALA A 409 14.34 -9.20 20.92
CA ALA A 409 13.11 -8.98 20.13
C ALA A 409 12.11 -10.16 20.01
N ASP A 410 12.37 -11.32 20.63
CA ASP A 410 11.52 -12.51 20.49
C ASP A 410 10.40 -12.63 21.54
N THR A 411 10.16 -11.59 22.35
CA THR A 411 9.46 -11.79 23.62
C THR A 411 8.01 -11.33 23.68
N VAL A 412 7.54 -10.27 23.00
CA VAL A 412 6.18 -9.73 23.29
C VAL A 412 5.06 -10.66 22.83
N VAL A 413 5.13 -11.20 21.60
CA VAL A 413 4.12 -12.13 21.08
C VAL A 413 4.20 -13.49 21.78
N GLN A 414 5.41 -13.97 22.08
CA GLN A 414 5.59 -15.23 22.78
C GLN A 414 5.20 -15.13 24.25
N GLN A 415 5.50 -14.01 24.94
CA GLN A 415 5.00 -13.70 26.28
C GLN A 415 3.48 -13.53 26.27
N ALA A 416 2.88 -12.89 25.26
CA ALA A 416 1.43 -12.84 25.13
C ALA A 416 0.83 -14.26 24.98
N LYS A 417 1.41 -15.11 24.14
CA LYS A 417 1.00 -16.53 23.96
C LYS A 417 1.20 -17.37 25.23
N ASP A 418 2.30 -17.18 25.94
CA ASP A 418 2.66 -17.92 27.15
C ASP A 418 1.86 -17.46 28.37
N LEU A 419 1.56 -16.16 28.47
CA LEU A 419 0.72 -15.57 29.50
C LEU A 419 -0.75 -15.96 29.29
N VAL A 420 -1.20 -16.06 28.03
CA VAL A 420 -2.49 -16.66 27.67
C VAL A 420 -2.55 -18.15 28.02
N THR A 421 -1.45 -18.88 27.80
CA THR A 421 -1.36 -20.30 28.12
C THR A 421 -1.33 -20.55 29.64
N ALA A 422 -0.67 -19.68 30.41
CA ALA A 422 -0.61 -19.75 31.87
C ALA A 422 -1.88 -19.26 32.58
N ALA A 423 -2.59 -18.27 32.01
CA ALA A 423 -3.81 -17.71 32.58
C ALA A 423 -5.05 -18.61 32.41
N ARG A 424 -5.07 -19.47 31.37
CA ARG A 424 -6.06 -20.56 31.20
C ARG A 424 -6.19 -21.50 32.39
N LEU A 425 -5.20 -21.54 33.30
CA LEU A 425 -5.21 -22.37 34.51
C LEU A 425 -5.87 -21.69 35.75
N ARG A 426 -6.21 -20.40 35.70
CA ARG A 426 -6.87 -19.70 36.81
C ARG A 426 -8.38 -19.57 36.58
N ARG A 427 -9.16 -20.48 37.18
CA ARG A 427 -10.63 -20.39 37.23
C ARG A 427 -11.08 -19.12 37.98
N ARG A 428 -11.41 -18.06 37.24
CA ARG A 428 -12.28 -16.97 37.71
C ARG A 428 -13.68 -17.14 37.09
N HIS A 429 -14.68 -16.67 37.80
CA HIS A 429 -16.08 -16.68 37.39
C HIS A 429 -16.20 -15.99 36.02
N ARG A 430 -16.46 -16.76 34.96
CA ARG A 430 -16.64 -16.24 33.61
C ARG A 430 -18.10 -15.85 33.43
N LEU A 431 -18.34 -14.63 32.96
CA LEU A 431 -19.66 -14.23 32.47
C LEU A 431 -19.89 -14.97 31.14
N ASP A 432 -21.02 -15.64 31.01
CA ASP A 432 -21.40 -16.30 29.76
C ASP A 432 -22.40 -15.43 29.00
N LEU A 433 -21.88 -14.42 28.30
CA LEU A 433 -22.68 -13.60 27.40
C LEU A 433 -22.58 -14.13 25.97
N ARG A 434 -23.71 -14.12 25.29
CA ARG A 434 -23.89 -14.50 23.89
C ARG A 434 -24.14 -13.26 23.04
N PRO A 435 -23.90 -13.36 21.72
CA PRO A 435 -24.24 -12.29 20.78
C PRO A 435 -25.69 -11.77 20.88
N SER A 436 -26.63 -12.65 21.26
CA SER A 436 -28.06 -12.38 21.44
C SER A 436 -28.41 -11.57 22.70
N ASP A 437 -27.50 -11.52 23.68
CA ASP A 437 -27.74 -10.81 24.94
C ASP A 437 -27.58 -9.30 24.76
N PHE A 438 -26.93 -8.88 23.68
CA PHE A 438 -26.80 -7.49 23.28
C PHE A 438 -27.99 -7.11 22.38
N PRO A 439 -28.80 -6.10 22.77
CA PRO A 439 -29.89 -5.60 21.95
C PRO A 439 -29.44 -5.14 20.56
N GLU A 440 -30.37 -5.08 19.61
CA GLU A 440 -30.10 -4.62 18.23
C GLU A 440 -29.65 -3.15 18.16
N TRP A 441 -30.08 -2.33 19.11
CA TRP A 441 -29.65 -0.93 19.19
C TRP A 441 -28.16 -0.78 19.53
N VAL A 442 -27.52 -1.81 20.09
CA VAL A 442 -26.07 -1.84 20.30
C VAL A 442 -25.38 -2.19 18.98
N ARG A 443 -24.90 -1.17 18.26
CA ARG A 443 -24.28 -1.32 16.93
C ARG A 443 -22.74 -1.39 17.01
N ALA A 444 -22.12 -2.09 16.05
CA ALA A 444 -20.66 -2.17 15.97
C ALA A 444 -20.03 -0.81 15.66
N SER A 445 -20.55 -0.13 14.63
CA SER A 445 -20.21 1.27 14.31
C SER A 445 -21.39 2.18 14.61
N ASP A 446 -21.18 3.22 15.42
CA ASP A 446 -22.27 4.05 15.92
C ASP A 446 -21.85 5.44 16.39
N VAL A 447 -22.82 6.34 16.58
CA VAL A 447 -22.61 7.74 17.00
C VAL A 447 -23.28 7.97 18.34
N LEU A 448 -22.52 8.42 19.34
CA LEU A 448 -23.07 8.90 20.60
C LEU A 448 -23.48 10.36 20.45
N ALA A 449 -24.78 10.59 20.26
CA ALA A 449 -25.35 11.93 20.06
C ALA A 449 -26.02 12.50 21.32
N LEU A 450 -26.56 11.64 22.19
CA LEU A 450 -27.32 12.02 23.38
C LEU A 450 -26.72 11.38 24.63
N ASP A 451 -26.69 12.13 25.73
CA ASP A 451 -26.24 11.63 27.04
C ASP A 451 -27.13 10.47 27.55
N SER A 452 -28.40 10.44 27.15
CA SER A 452 -29.30 9.32 27.47
C SER A 452 -28.80 7.98 26.93
N ASP A 453 -28.22 7.96 25.74
CA ASP A 453 -27.75 6.73 25.10
C ASP A 453 -26.50 6.19 25.83
N ALA A 454 -25.68 7.09 26.38
CA ALA A 454 -24.56 6.73 27.24
C ALA A 454 -25.04 6.12 28.58
N LEU A 455 -26.08 6.70 29.18
CA LEU A 455 -26.69 6.19 30.41
C LEU A 455 -27.38 4.84 30.18
N ASP A 456 -28.06 4.66 29.05
CA ASP A 456 -28.69 3.40 28.67
C ASP A 456 -27.65 2.30 28.45
N ALA A 457 -26.50 2.60 27.82
CA ALA A 457 -25.40 1.66 27.70
C ALA A 457 -24.78 1.29 29.06
N GLN A 458 -24.68 2.26 29.98
CA GLN A 458 -24.22 2.00 31.35
C GLN A 458 -25.21 1.11 32.13
N ALA A 459 -26.51 1.35 31.98
CA ALA A 459 -27.56 0.53 32.57
C ALA A 459 -27.54 -0.89 32.00
N LEU A 460 -27.46 -1.03 30.68
CA LEU A 460 -27.32 -2.32 30.01
C LEU A 460 -26.09 -3.09 30.50
N ALA A 461 -24.93 -2.44 30.63
CA ALA A 461 -23.73 -3.10 31.13
C ALA A 461 -23.92 -3.66 32.54
N LYS A 462 -24.65 -2.94 33.40
CA LYS A 462 -25.01 -3.40 34.75
C LYS A 462 -25.96 -4.60 34.70
N ASP A 463 -26.97 -4.58 33.82
CA ASP A 463 -27.93 -5.67 33.65
C ASP A 463 -27.29 -6.94 33.09
N LEU A 464 -26.28 -6.79 32.21
CA LEU A 464 -25.44 -7.88 31.70
C LEU A 464 -24.42 -8.40 32.74
N GLY A 465 -24.38 -7.81 33.94
CA GLY A 465 -23.48 -8.22 35.01
C GLY A 465 -22.01 -7.85 34.76
N LEU A 466 -21.72 -6.93 33.84
CA LEU A 466 -20.36 -6.49 33.54
C LEU A 466 -19.75 -5.69 34.72
N PRO A 467 -18.43 -5.72 34.91
CA PRO A 467 -17.74 -4.92 35.92
C PRO A 467 -18.15 -3.44 35.90
N LYS A 468 -18.32 -2.84 37.09
CA LYS A 468 -18.83 -1.47 37.25
C LYS A 468 -17.97 -0.45 36.46
N CYS A 469 -18.64 0.36 35.66
CA CYS A 469 -18.08 1.52 34.96
C CYS A 469 -18.86 2.78 35.39
N SER A 470 -18.18 3.78 35.96
CA SER A 470 -18.81 5.03 36.41
C SER A 470 -18.99 6.06 35.30
N ASP A 471 -18.20 5.94 34.23
CA ASP A 471 -18.24 6.81 33.06
C ASP A 471 -19.22 6.21 32.03
N ALA A 472 -20.31 6.94 31.78
CA ALA A 472 -21.37 6.51 30.87
C ALA A 472 -20.89 6.47 29.40
N VAL A 473 -20.01 7.39 29.02
CA VAL A 473 -19.47 7.49 27.64
C VAL A 473 -18.49 6.35 27.39
N ALA A 474 -17.60 6.08 28.34
CA ALA A 474 -16.69 4.94 28.26
C ALA A 474 -17.46 3.61 28.31
N ALA A 475 -18.58 3.55 29.05
CA ALA A 475 -19.48 2.40 29.03
C ALA A 475 -20.10 2.19 27.64
N TRP A 476 -20.63 3.24 27.02
CA TRP A 476 -21.15 3.17 25.64
C TRP A 476 -20.10 2.67 24.66
N ALA A 477 -18.89 3.24 24.69
CA ALA A 477 -17.80 2.85 23.82
C ALA A 477 -17.47 1.36 23.95
N ALA A 478 -17.29 0.90 25.20
CA ALA A 478 -16.94 -0.48 25.51
C ALA A 478 -18.07 -1.49 25.22
N VAL A 479 -19.34 -1.14 25.45
CA VAL A 479 -20.47 -2.08 25.23
C VAL A 479 -20.54 -2.48 23.75
N GLY A 480 -20.45 -1.51 22.84
CA GLY A 480 -20.46 -1.82 21.41
C GLY A 480 -19.21 -2.53 20.92
N ALA A 481 -18.04 -2.22 21.49
CA ALA A 481 -16.80 -2.94 21.19
C ALA A 481 -16.89 -4.42 21.63
N VAL A 482 -17.38 -4.70 22.85
CA VAL A 482 -17.61 -6.06 23.34
C VAL A 482 -18.63 -6.79 22.46
N ALA A 483 -19.75 -6.14 22.11
CA ALA A 483 -20.75 -6.72 21.23
C ALA A 483 -20.18 -7.07 19.85
N ALA A 484 -19.33 -6.23 19.28
CA ALA A 484 -18.66 -6.47 18.01
C ALA A 484 -17.71 -7.68 18.08
N VAL A 485 -16.90 -7.78 19.14
CA VAL A 485 -16.02 -8.94 19.37
C VAL A 485 -16.84 -10.23 19.46
N LEU A 486 -17.91 -10.24 20.25
CA LEU A 486 -18.76 -11.43 20.41
C LEU A 486 -19.50 -11.80 19.11
N ARG A 487 -20.01 -10.83 18.35
CA ARG A 487 -20.76 -11.08 17.12
C ARG A 487 -19.89 -11.52 15.95
N ILE A 488 -18.62 -11.08 15.88
CA ILE A 488 -17.79 -11.20 14.67
C ILE A 488 -16.55 -12.07 14.88
N ARG A 489 -15.97 -12.11 16.08
CA ARG A 489 -14.70 -12.82 16.36
C ARG A 489 -14.80 -13.95 17.38
N ASP A 490 -15.86 -14.04 18.17
CA ASP A 490 -15.99 -15.14 19.11
C ASP A 490 -16.27 -16.45 18.36
N ASP A 491 -15.27 -17.32 18.36
CA ASP A 491 -15.33 -18.69 17.85
C ASP A 491 -15.92 -19.68 18.88
N GLY A 492 -16.45 -19.16 19.99
CA GLY A 492 -16.99 -19.92 21.12
C GLY A 492 -15.92 -20.47 22.06
N ARG A 493 -14.62 -20.32 21.71
CA ARG A 493 -13.48 -20.74 22.54
C ARG A 493 -12.80 -19.56 23.24
N ARG A 494 -13.21 -18.32 22.92
CA ARG A 494 -12.71 -17.07 23.49
C ARG A 494 -11.18 -16.97 23.43
N GLY A 495 -10.59 -17.47 22.34
CA GLY A 495 -9.14 -17.54 22.12
C GLY A 495 -8.54 -16.35 21.38
N ALA A 496 -9.31 -15.28 21.16
CA ALA A 496 -8.88 -14.12 20.39
C ALA A 496 -7.74 -13.36 21.11
N VAL A 497 -6.70 -12.99 20.36
CA VAL A 497 -5.61 -12.11 20.84
C VAL A 497 -6.05 -10.65 20.71
N ILE A 498 -6.46 -10.06 21.84
CA ILE A 498 -7.00 -8.69 21.90
C ILE A 498 -5.92 -7.76 22.44
N VAL A 499 -5.66 -6.66 21.74
CA VAL A 499 -4.84 -5.55 22.24
C VAL A 499 -5.75 -4.34 22.49
N ASP A 500 -5.70 -3.79 23.70
CA ASP A 500 -6.40 -2.57 24.06
C ASP A 500 -5.36 -1.50 24.44
N GLU A 501 -5.24 -0.48 23.58
CA GLU A 501 -4.26 0.59 23.75
C GLU A 501 -4.76 1.72 24.66
N SER A 502 -6.01 1.64 25.11
CA SER A 502 -6.59 2.63 26.03
C SER A 502 -6.14 2.42 27.49
N GLY A 503 -5.30 1.39 27.74
CA GLY A 503 -4.63 1.15 29.02
C GLY A 503 -5.46 0.41 30.07
N THR A 504 -4.85 0.19 31.24
CA THR A 504 -5.33 -0.73 32.30
C THR A 504 -6.68 -0.34 32.92
N LYS A 505 -7.11 0.91 32.74
CA LYS A 505 -8.38 1.45 33.29
C LYS A 505 -9.55 1.32 32.31
N SER A 506 -9.30 0.91 31.07
CA SER A 506 -10.32 0.73 30.04
C SER A 506 -11.45 -0.21 30.52
N PRO A 507 -12.73 0.20 30.40
CA PRO A 507 -13.85 -0.69 30.67
C PRO A 507 -13.85 -1.91 29.74
N PHE A 508 -13.43 -1.75 28.48
CA PHE A 508 -13.40 -2.84 27.50
C PHE A 508 -12.48 -3.98 27.92
N SER A 509 -11.23 -3.68 28.26
CA SER A 509 -10.28 -4.66 28.79
C SER A 509 -10.82 -5.44 29.99
N ARG A 510 -11.43 -4.74 30.96
CA ARG A 510 -12.03 -5.37 32.14
C ARG A 510 -13.21 -6.29 31.77
N TRP A 511 -13.99 -5.91 30.78
CA TRP A 511 -15.20 -6.63 30.36
C TRP A 511 -14.88 -7.84 29.51
N VAL A 512 -13.99 -7.74 28.51
CA VAL A 512 -13.54 -8.91 27.74
C VAL A 512 -12.82 -9.92 28.63
N ARG A 513 -12.09 -9.46 29.66
CA ARG A 513 -11.51 -10.33 30.71
C ARG A 513 -12.57 -11.03 31.55
N ALA A 514 -13.65 -10.35 31.92
CA ALA A 514 -14.77 -10.96 32.64
C ALA A 514 -15.52 -12.00 31.79
N LEU A 515 -15.51 -11.83 30.46
CA LEU A 515 -15.96 -12.83 29.49
C LEU A 515 -14.91 -13.94 29.27
N GLY A 516 -13.69 -13.83 29.77
CA GLY A 516 -12.68 -14.88 29.64
C GLY A 516 -11.89 -14.85 28.34
N PHE A 517 -11.93 -13.74 27.60
CA PHE A 517 -10.81 -13.36 26.72
C PHE A 517 -9.65 -12.87 27.58
N GLU A 518 -8.44 -12.91 27.05
CA GLU A 518 -7.24 -12.47 27.76
C GLU A 518 -6.57 -11.34 26.96
N PRO A 519 -6.99 -10.08 27.18
CA PRO A 519 -6.42 -8.95 26.46
C PRO A 519 -5.00 -8.66 26.94
N VAL A 520 -4.12 -8.33 26.00
CA VAL A 520 -2.82 -7.70 26.26
C VAL A 520 -3.07 -6.21 26.40
N GLU A 521 -2.86 -5.69 27.61
CA GLU A 521 -3.05 -4.27 27.93
C GLU A 521 -1.73 -3.53 27.73
N LEU A 522 -1.72 -2.48 26.91
CA LEU A 522 -0.58 -1.57 26.78
C LEU A 522 -0.96 -0.23 27.39
N GLU A 523 -0.22 0.20 28.41
CA GLU A 523 -0.44 1.48 29.07
C GLU A 523 0.50 2.53 28.47
N LEU A 524 0.05 3.21 27.41
CA LEU A 524 0.79 4.32 26.79
C LEU A 524 0.50 5.62 27.55
N THR A 525 1.05 5.78 28.75
CA THR A 525 1.08 7.07 29.43
C THR A 525 2.35 7.83 29.08
N GLY A 526 2.35 8.57 27.97
CA GLY A 526 3.44 9.48 27.63
C GLY A 526 3.45 9.93 26.16
N ARG A 527 4.09 11.07 25.87
CA ARG A 527 4.37 11.64 24.53
C ARG A 527 5.33 10.79 23.68
N ARG A 528 5.20 9.46 23.73
CA ARG A 528 5.87 8.53 22.83
C ARG A 528 4.82 7.92 21.93
N THR A 529 5.04 8.12 20.64
CA THR A 529 4.28 7.58 19.52
C THR A 529 4.01 6.10 19.76
N SER A 530 2.74 5.71 19.64
CA SER A 530 2.19 4.35 19.72
C SER A 530 2.85 3.34 18.77
N VAL A 531 3.80 3.78 17.93
CA VAL A 531 4.52 3.01 16.91
C VAL A 531 5.59 2.09 17.53
N GLU A 532 6.25 2.48 18.62
CA GLU A 532 7.43 1.74 19.11
C GLU A 532 7.11 0.55 20.06
N VAL A 533 5.87 0.39 20.51
CA VAL A 533 5.57 -0.52 21.64
C VAL A 533 4.95 -1.86 21.19
N LEU A 534 4.62 -2.03 19.91
CA LEU A 534 4.14 -3.31 19.38
C LEU A 534 5.15 -3.89 18.40
N ASP A 535 6.24 -4.44 18.93
CA ASP A 535 7.11 -5.39 18.21
C ASP A 535 6.35 -6.73 18.09
N VAL A 536 5.30 -6.72 17.26
CA VAL A 536 4.33 -7.79 17.10
C VAL A 536 4.42 -8.38 15.71
N ASP A 537 4.48 -9.71 15.62
CA ASP A 537 4.46 -10.43 14.34
C ASP A 537 3.32 -9.92 13.44
N THR A 538 3.64 -9.65 12.18
CA THR A 538 2.67 -9.34 11.12
C THR A 538 1.46 -10.27 11.16
N ALA A 539 0.25 -9.72 11.04
CA ALA A 539 -1.00 -10.48 10.98
C ALA A 539 -1.19 -11.50 12.13
N SER A 540 -0.79 -11.16 13.36
CA SER A 540 -0.91 -12.04 14.53
C SER A 540 -2.05 -11.67 15.49
N LEU A 541 -2.65 -10.48 15.35
CA LEU A 541 -3.68 -9.98 16.26
C LEU A 541 -5.10 -10.23 15.75
N ASP A 542 -6.04 -10.44 16.68
CA ASP A 542 -7.46 -10.62 16.41
C ASP A 542 -8.27 -9.34 16.48
N VAL A 543 -7.96 -8.53 17.49
CA VAL A 543 -8.68 -7.30 17.81
C VAL A 543 -7.68 -6.26 18.29
N ILE A 544 -7.75 -5.06 17.74
CA ILE A 544 -7.09 -3.86 18.26
C ILE A 544 -8.18 -2.86 18.64
N ALA A 545 -8.13 -2.36 19.87
CA ALA A 545 -9.07 -1.38 20.38
C ALA A 545 -8.35 -0.11 20.84
N ARG A 546 -8.83 1.05 20.38
CA ARG A 546 -8.47 2.39 20.88
C ARG A 546 -9.74 3.17 21.15
N ILE A 547 -10.28 3.02 22.35
CA ILE A 547 -11.61 3.54 22.70
C ILE A 547 -11.57 4.54 23.85
N HIS A 548 -12.60 5.36 23.97
CA HIS A 548 -12.72 6.40 24.99
C HIS A 548 -12.45 5.85 26.42
N PRO A 549 -11.64 6.53 27.26
CA PRO A 549 -11.07 7.88 27.11
C PRO A 549 -9.77 7.99 26.29
N GLY A 550 -9.13 6.87 25.95
CA GLY A 550 -7.91 6.82 25.13
C GLY A 550 -8.21 6.52 23.66
N GLY A 551 -9.25 7.17 23.11
CA GLY A 551 -9.63 7.04 21.70
C GLY A 551 -8.68 7.78 20.77
N CYS A 552 -8.99 7.78 19.47
CA CYS A 552 -8.23 8.51 18.47
C CYS A 552 -8.73 9.96 18.34
N GLY A 553 -7.81 10.89 18.10
CA GLY A 553 -8.10 12.23 17.60
C GLY A 553 -7.88 12.33 16.09
N ALA A 554 -7.94 13.53 15.55
CA ALA A 554 -7.65 13.78 14.12
C ALA A 554 -6.20 13.40 13.75
N ASP A 555 -5.25 13.64 14.64
CA ASP A 555 -3.82 13.49 14.35
C ASP A 555 -3.31 12.04 14.36
N ASP A 556 -4.05 11.09 14.96
CA ASP A 556 -3.58 9.72 15.16
C ASP A 556 -4.51 8.62 14.64
N ILE A 557 -5.69 8.97 14.10
CA ILE A 557 -6.60 8.00 13.48
C ILE A 557 -5.96 7.30 12.28
N ASP A 558 -5.22 8.05 11.47
CA ASP A 558 -4.52 7.52 10.30
C ASP A 558 -3.46 6.50 10.69
N HIS A 559 -2.78 6.78 11.80
CA HIS A 559 -1.80 5.87 12.37
C HIS A 559 -2.48 4.59 12.89
N ALA A 560 -3.60 4.72 13.62
CA ALA A 560 -4.36 3.58 14.12
C ALA A 560 -4.85 2.66 12.99
N VAL A 561 -5.38 3.23 11.91
CA VAL A 561 -5.83 2.49 10.72
C VAL A 561 -4.64 1.81 10.02
N GLY A 562 -3.53 2.51 9.85
CA GLY A 562 -2.30 1.96 9.26
C GLY A 562 -1.74 0.79 10.07
N GLN A 563 -1.58 0.95 11.38
CA GLN A 563 -1.10 -0.10 12.28
C GLN A 563 -2.02 -1.33 12.24
N ALA A 564 -3.33 -1.12 12.29
CA ALA A 564 -4.29 -2.20 12.25
C ALA A 564 -4.26 -2.98 10.93
N SER A 565 -4.02 -2.30 9.80
CA SER A 565 -3.95 -2.97 8.49
C SER A 565 -2.83 -4.02 8.39
N TRP A 566 -1.75 -3.82 9.17
CA TRP A 566 -0.56 -4.65 9.21
C TRP A 566 -0.57 -5.67 10.36
N ALA A 567 -1.02 -5.28 11.56
CA ALA A 567 -1.00 -6.13 12.74
C ALA A 567 -2.18 -7.12 12.80
N LEU A 568 -3.34 -6.77 12.24
CA LEU A 568 -4.52 -7.63 12.26
C LEU A 568 -4.42 -8.74 11.22
N ARG A 569 -4.74 -9.97 11.65
CA ARG A 569 -4.96 -11.09 10.71
C ARG A 569 -6.23 -10.88 9.89
N SER A 570 -6.40 -11.63 8.80
CA SER A 570 -7.64 -11.60 8.01
C SER A 570 -8.87 -11.86 8.89
N GLY A 571 -9.91 -11.06 8.64
CA GLY A 571 -11.11 -10.94 9.46
C GLY A 571 -10.95 -10.13 10.76
N GLY A 572 -9.74 -9.67 11.12
CA GLY A 572 -9.41 -8.97 12.38
C GLY A 572 -10.22 -7.71 12.58
N LEU A 573 -10.45 -7.33 13.84
CA LEU A 573 -11.22 -6.13 14.15
C LEU A 573 -10.33 -4.98 14.59
N LEU A 574 -10.55 -3.81 14.00
CA LEU A 574 -10.14 -2.54 14.56
C LEU A 574 -11.37 -1.87 15.15
N VAL A 575 -11.33 -1.50 16.44
CA VAL A 575 -12.40 -0.72 17.09
C VAL A 575 -11.82 0.59 17.61
N VAL A 576 -12.26 1.71 17.04
CA VAL A 576 -11.76 3.04 17.41
C VAL A 576 -12.91 3.96 17.78
N THR A 577 -12.68 4.86 18.73
CA THR A 577 -13.58 5.99 18.98
C THR A 577 -12.93 7.31 18.62
N LEU A 578 -13.68 8.18 17.96
CA LEU A 578 -13.26 9.49 17.49
C LEU A 578 -14.20 10.55 18.06
N PRO A 579 -13.70 11.64 18.66
CA PRO A 579 -14.53 12.81 18.89
C PRO A 579 -14.85 13.46 17.54
N ILE A 580 -16.12 13.75 17.26
CA ILE A 580 -16.53 14.50 16.07
C ILE A 580 -17.02 15.89 16.51
N GLY A 581 -16.88 16.93 15.68
CA GLY A 581 -17.31 18.29 16.04
C GLY A 581 -16.68 19.40 15.20
N GLU A 582 -17.24 20.61 15.26
CA GLU A 582 -16.77 21.79 14.49
C GLU A 582 -16.06 22.85 15.35
N ASP A 583 -16.11 22.77 16.69
CA ASP A 583 -15.69 23.88 17.58
C ASP A 583 -14.27 23.74 18.17
N ASP A 584 -13.64 22.57 18.04
CA ASP A 584 -12.30 22.30 18.57
C ASP A 584 -11.45 21.53 17.54
N PRO A 585 -10.85 22.24 16.58
CA PRO A 585 -10.13 21.63 15.46
C PRO A 585 -8.83 20.91 15.88
N GLU A 586 -8.35 21.13 17.10
CA GLU A 586 -7.16 20.41 17.61
C GLU A 586 -7.49 18.96 18.02
N TRP A 587 -8.76 18.64 18.32
CA TRP A 587 -9.13 17.34 18.90
C TRP A 587 -10.22 16.62 18.12
N ALA A 588 -11.17 17.35 17.52
CA ALA A 588 -12.35 16.79 16.88
C ALA A 588 -12.18 16.56 15.37
N VAL A 589 -12.71 15.45 14.87
CA VAL A 589 -12.70 15.08 13.46
C VAL A 589 -13.94 15.64 12.76
N SER A 590 -13.76 16.35 11.64
CA SER A 590 -14.91 16.89 10.91
C SER A 590 -15.66 15.77 10.15
N PRO A 591 -16.96 15.95 9.83
CA PRO A 591 -17.69 15.01 8.99
C PRO A 591 -17.07 14.76 7.60
N ALA A 592 -16.25 15.68 7.09
CA ALA A 592 -15.52 15.47 5.85
C ALA A 592 -14.32 14.55 6.06
N ASP A 593 -13.57 14.75 7.14
CA ASP A 593 -12.41 13.93 7.49
C ASP A 593 -12.80 12.49 7.79
N ILE A 594 -13.98 12.26 8.40
CA ILE A 594 -14.52 10.91 8.61
C ILE A 594 -14.68 10.15 7.29
N ARG A 595 -15.15 10.80 6.21
CA ARG A 595 -15.24 10.15 4.89
C ARG A 595 -13.85 9.80 4.34
N GLY A 596 -12.85 10.66 4.59
CA GLY A 596 -11.45 10.38 4.28
C GLY A 596 -10.90 9.17 5.05
N VAL A 597 -11.19 9.09 6.35
CA VAL A 597 -10.82 7.94 7.20
C VAL A 597 -11.46 6.65 6.68
N LEU A 598 -12.75 6.67 6.31
CA LEU A 598 -13.44 5.50 5.78
C LEU A 598 -12.86 5.03 4.44
N ALA A 599 -12.58 5.97 3.53
CA ALA A 599 -11.96 5.65 2.24
C ALA A 599 -10.56 5.05 2.41
N ARG A 600 -9.73 5.69 3.25
CA ARG A 600 -8.37 5.20 3.54
C ARG A 600 -8.38 3.83 4.23
N ALA A 601 -9.32 3.60 5.13
CA ALA A 601 -9.48 2.28 5.75
C ALA A 601 -9.81 1.22 4.70
N ASP A 602 -10.72 1.50 3.76
CA ASP A 602 -11.05 0.56 2.67
C ASP A 602 -9.84 0.27 1.76
N ASP A 603 -9.05 1.29 1.43
CA ASP A 603 -7.82 1.17 0.64
C ASP A 603 -6.79 0.27 1.33
N LEU A 604 -6.68 0.40 2.66
CA LEU A 604 -5.83 -0.47 3.49
C LEU A 604 -6.47 -1.85 3.75
N GLY A 605 -7.61 -2.15 3.13
CA GLY A 605 -8.37 -3.39 3.21
C GLY A 605 -8.99 -3.64 4.57
N LEU A 606 -9.46 -2.58 5.23
CA LEU A 606 -10.27 -2.59 6.44
C LEU A 606 -11.70 -2.13 6.08
N VAL A 607 -12.66 -3.06 6.10
CA VAL A 607 -14.05 -2.80 5.71
C VAL A 607 -14.87 -2.38 6.92
N LEU A 608 -15.61 -1.28 6.81
CA LEU A 608 -16.50 -0.81 7.87
C LEU A 608 -17.59 -1.85 8.17
N VAL A 609 -17.81 -2.13 9.45
CA VAL A 609 -18.81 -3.09 9.92
C VAL A 609 -20.08 -2.39 10.37
N GLY A 610 -21.22 -2.83 9.80
CA GLY A 610 -22.55 -2.40 10.24
C GLY A 610 -23.09 -1.14 9.56
N ASP A 611 -22.40 -0.62 8.53
CA ASP A 611 -22.85 0.53 7.73
C ASP A 611 -22.96 0.14 6.24
N VAL A 612 -23.99 -0.65 5.92
CA VAL A 612 -24.17 -1.20 4.56
C VAL A 612 -24.78 -0.16 3.60
N ASP A 613 -25.57 0.79 4.11
CA ASP A 613 -26.38 1.71 3.32
C ASP A 613 -26.09 3.20 3.60
N GLY A 614 -25.00 3.52 4.30
CA GLY A 614 -24.64 4.90 4.68
C GLY A 614 -25.43 5.47 5.88
N ASP A 615 -26.14 4.62 6.61
CA ASP A 615 -26.91 4.93 7.83
C ASP A 615 -26.04 5.65 8.89
N ILE A 616 -24.74 5.34 8.99
CA ILE A 616 -23.86 6.05 9.95
C ILE A 616 -23.70 7.53 9.59
N THR A 617 -23.66 7.87 8.30
CA THR A 617 -23.52 9.24 7.83
C THR A 617 -24.78 10.04 8.11
N GLU A 618 -25.95 9.40 7.98
CA GLU A 618 -27.23 10.00 8.37
C GLU A 618 -27.30 10.27 9.88
N ARG A 619 -26.84 9.33 10.71
CA ARG A 619 -26.76 9.52 12.17
C ARG A 619 -25.80 10.62 12.58
N ILE A 620 -24.63 10.73 11.94
CA ILE A 620 -23.68 11.84 12.15
C ILE A 620 -24.37 13.18 11.83
N ARG A 621 -25.10 13.25 10.71
CA ARG A 621 -25.83 14.46 10.31
C ARG A 621 -26.96 14.80 11.28
N ALA A 622 -27.73 13.82 11.73
CA ALA A 622 -28.80 13.99 12.71
C ALA A 622 -28.25 14.51 14.05
N ALA A 623 -27.17 13.90 14.54
CA ALA A 623 -26.46 14.33 15.75
C ALA A 623 -25.98 15.79 15.64
N ALA A 624 -25.40 16.16 14.49
CA ALA A 624 -24.97 17.52 14.21
C ALA A 624 -26.11 18.53 14.23
N THR A 625 -27.25 18.20 13.64
CA THR A 625 -28.44 19.06 13.65
C THR A 625 -29.00 19.23 15.05
N SER A 626 -29.18 18.13 15.81
CA SER A 626 -29.69 18.18 17.18
C SER A 626 -28.80 18.99 18.11
N ALA A 627 -27.46 18.88 17.97
CA ALA A 627 -26.52 19.68 18.73
C ALA A 627 -26.65 21.20 18.44
N ARG A 628 -26.86 21.59 17.18
CA ARG A 628 -27.08 23.00 16.79
C ARG A 628 -28.38 23.56 17.36
N GLU A 629 -29.47 22.79 17.32
CA GLU A 629 -30.77 23.19 17.85
C GLU A 629 -30.75 23.36 19.39
N LEU A 630 -30.10 22.45 20.11
CA LEU A 630 -29.88 22.56 21.56
C LEU A 630 -29.03 23.77 21.96
N ARG A 631 -28.07 24.17 21.12
CA ARG A 631 -27.25 25.38 21.33
C ARG A 631 -28.06 26.66 21.08
N ALA A 632 -28.86 26.69 20.02
CA ALA A 632 -29.69 27.84 19.66
C ALA A 632 -30.79 28.15 20.70
N THR A 633 -31.18 27.16 21.50
CA THR A 633 -32.23 27.29 22.53
C THR A 633 -31.70 27.70 23.91
N ARG A 634 -30.40 27.97 24.06
CA ARG A 634 -29.80 28.39 25.34
C ARG A 634 -29.46 29.88 25.41
N PRO A 635 -29.94 30.62 26.43
CA PRO A 635 -29.47 31.97 26.70
C PRO A 635 -28.06 31.95 27.29
N GLU A 636 -27.22 32.90 26.87
CA GLU A 636 -25.86 33.11 27.38
C GLU A 636 -25.85 33.26 28.91
N GLY A 637 -25.05 32.46 29.62
CA GLY A 637 -24.68 32.76 31.02
C GLY A 637 -24.91 31.69 32.10
N ARG A 638 -25.37 30.48 31.80
CA ARG A 638 -25.46 29.39 32.80
C ARG A 638 -24.69 28.14 32.36
N ARG A 639 -23.51 27.91 32.95
CA ARG A 639 -22.78 26.62 32.89
C ARG A 639 -23.37 25.64 33.91
N ASP A 640 -24.64 25.28 33.76
CA ASP A 640 -25.24 24.20 34.54
C ASP A 640 -25.33 22.92 33.67
N GLY A 641 -24.35 22.02 33.87
CA GLY A 641 -24.52 20.56 33.89
C GLY A 641 -24.70 19.76 32.60
N VAL A 642 -25.08 20.34 31.46
CA VAL A 642 -25.26 19.55 30.22
C VAL A 642 -24.67 20.35 29.05
N THR A 643 -23.43 20.14 28.66
CA THR A 643 -22.84 20.80 27.48
C THR A 643 -23.12 19.92 26.26
N PRO A 644 -23.65 20.42 25.13
CA PRO A 644 -23.93 19.58 23.97
C PRO A 644 -22.60 19.32 23.27
N ALA A 645 -22.02 18.16 23.54
CA ALA A 645 -20.87 17.66 22.81
C ALA A 645 -21.38 17.07 21.49
N TYR A 646 -20.92 17.60 20.36
CA TYR A 646 -20.57 16.67 19.32
C TYR A 646 -19.44 15.80 19.93
N GLY A 647 -19.42 14.48 19.98
CA GLY A 647 -20.28 13.42 19.47
C GLY A 647 -19.29 12.27 19.27
N ILE A 648 -19.25 11.28 20.17
CA ILE A 648 -18.22 10.24 20.01
C ILE A 648 -18.70 9.27 18.93
N LEU A 649 -17.95 9.18 17.84
CA LEU A 649 -18.15 8.19 16.79
C LEU A 649 -17.32 6.96 17.11
N ARG A 650 -17.95 5.80 17.22
CA ARG A 650 -17.27 4.50 17.24
C ARG A 650 -17.29 3.90 15.83
N LEU A 651 -16.13 3.58 15.30
CA LEU A 651 -15.98 2.84 14.05
C LEU A 651 -15.40 1.46 14.35
N THR A 652 -16.05 0.43 13.81
CA THR A 652 -15.54 -0.94 13.83
C THR A 652 -15.22 -1.35 12.40
N PHE A 653 -13.95 -1.66 12.12
CA PHE A 653 -13.53 -2.19 10.84
C PHE A 653 -13.17 -3.67 10.94
N ARG A 654 -13.33 -4.39 9.84
CA ARG A 654 -12.93 -5.78 9.67
C ARG A 654 -11.88 -5.89 8.56
N ARG A 655 -10.72 -6.47 8.88
CA ARG A 655 -9.67 -6.77 7.89
C ARG A 655 -10.19 -7.76 6.86
N ARG A 656 -9.97 -7.46 5.57
CA ARG A 656 -10.30 -8.37 4.45
C ARG A 656 -9.55 -9.70 4.56
#